data_AF-A0A9X7R3R8-F1
#
_entry.id   AF-A0A9X7R3R8-F1
#
_cell.length_a   1.000
_cell.length_b   1.000
_cell.length_c   1.000
_cell.angle_alpha   90.00
_cell.angle_beta   90.00
_cell.angle_gamma   90.00
#
_symmetry.space_group_name_H-M   'P 1'
#
loop_
_entity.id
_entity.type
_entity.pdbx_description
1 polymer ?
#
loop_
_entity_poly.entity_id
_entity_poly.type
_entity_poly.pdbx_seq_one_letter_code
_entity_poly.pdbx_strand_id
1 'polypeptide(L)'
;MQRSIATVSLSGTLPDKLEAIAAAGFDGVEIFENDLLYYGGSPRDVRRVCADLGLAITLFQPFRDFEGCRRDRLPRNLDRLERKFDLMQELGTDLVLMCSNVAADSLGEREFLLEDLGLAAERAGARGLRVGYEALAWGRHVNTWQQVWDLVREVDHPALGVILDSFHTLSLKGDPAGIAQIPGEKIFFVQMADAPVLAMDVLEWSRHFRNFPGQGEFDLAGFLAPILKSGYRGPLSLEIFNDGFRAAPPRANAADGLRSLLYLEEKTRARLESEGTPKEQLDCLFAPPPASQLDGVEFLEFSVDEALGARLGNWLERLGFAHAGEHRSKAVSLLRQGDINIVLNAEPYSFGHSFFEAHGPSLCATALRVRDAASALERAQDYKGQPYRGLVGPNEREIPAVRAPDGSLIYLVEERAAGQTIYDIDFRLDPDAQPSGKLQRIDHMAMALPADGLDSWVLFYKGLFDFEADDEVVLPDPYGLVKSRALRSANGSVRLPLNISENRNTAISHALSSYRGSGVHHIAFACEDIFAEVARAKDAGVPLLEIPLNYYDDLAARFDFDDEFLSELAYFNVLYDRDASGGELFHVYTEPFEERFFFEIIQRRGGYAGYGAANVAVRLAAMAQARNGTTRRSKV
;
A
#
# COMPACT_ATOMS: atom_id res chain seq x y z
N MET A 1 -19.06 -6.55 12.34
CA MET A 1 -20.09 -5.99 11.42
C MET A 1 -20.10 -6.81 10.15
N GLN A 2 -21.11 -6.68 9.28
CA GLN A 2 -21.12 -7.37 7.99
C GLN A 2 -20.21 -6.62 7.00
N ARG A 3 -19.13 -7.25 6.53
CA ARG A 3 -18.17 -6.62 5.61
C ARG A 3 -18.65 -6.79 4.17
N SER A 4 -18.75 -5.69 3.44
CA SER A 4 -19.19 -5.68 2.04
C SER A 4 -18.22 -4.94 1.13
N ILE A 5 -18.38 -5.13 -0.17
CA ILE A 5 -17.69 -4.37 -1.22
C ILE A 5 -18.61 -4.22 -2.42
N ALA A 6 -18.61 -3.04 -3.03
CA ALA A 6 -19.35 -2.80 -4.26
C ALA A 6 -18.65 -3.43 -5.46
N THR A 7 -19.40 -4.06 -6.36
CA THR A 7 -18.85 -4.67 -7.58
C THR A 7 -18.15 -3.66 -8.50
N VAL A 8 -18.47 -2.36 -8.37
CA VAL A 8 -17.79 -1.28 -9.10
C VAL A 8 -16.32 -1.10 -8.72
N SER A 9 -15.93 -1.58 -7.53
CA SER A 9 -14.57 -1.54 -6.99
C SER A 9 -13.62 -2.54 -7.66
N LEU A 10 -14.16 -3.46 -8.47
CA LEU A 10 -13.42 -4.55 -9.08
C LEU A 10 -13.59 -4.56 -10.61
N SER A 11 -12.60 -5.09 -11.30
CA SER A 11 -12.66 -5.39 -12.74
C SER A 11 -13.27 -6.78 -13.01
N GLY A 12 -13.39 -7.16 -14.28
CA GLY A 12 -13.85 -8.50 -14.69
C GLY A 12 -15.36 -8.63 -14.87
N THR A 13 -15.82 -9.85 -15.17
CA THR A 13 -17.26 -10.13 -15.30
C THR A 13 -17.92 -10.23 -13.93
N LEU A 14 -19.26 -10.07 -13.85
CA LEU A 14 -19.97 -10.18 -12.58
C LEU A 14 -19.68 -11.50 -11.83
N PRO A 15 -19.66 -12.69 -12.48
CA PRO A 15 -19.22 -13.92 -11.82
C PRO A 15 -17.78 -13.86 -11.28
N ASP A 16 -16.81 -13.37 -12.05
CA ASP A 16 -15.41 -13.26 -11.61
C ASP A 16 -15.29 -12.37 -10.36
N LYS A 17 -16.06 -11.27 -10.33
CA LYS A 17 -16.14 -10.36 -9.18
C LYS A 17 -16.70 -11.07 -7.96
N LEU A 18 -17.85 -11.75 -8.09
CA LEU A 18 -18.51 -12.44 -6.98
C LEU A 18 -17.62 -13.55 -6.41
N GLU A 19 -16.98 -14.34 -7.26
CA GLU A 19 -16.02 -15.37 -6.83
C GLU A 19 -14.81 -14.77 -6.10
N ALA A 20 -14.26 -13.65 -6.60
CA ALA A 20 -13.15 -12.94 -5.94
C ALA A 20 -13.55 -12.39 -4.57
N ILE A 21 -14.74 -11.80 -4.45
CA ILE A 21 -15.29 -11.24 -3.21
C ILE A 21 -15.48 -12.36 -2.17
N ALA A 22 -16.08 -13.48 -2.56
CA ALA A 22 -16.27 -14.63 -1.69
C ALA A 22 -14.94 -15.26 -1.26
N ALA A 23 -14.01 -15.44 -2.21
CA ALA A 23 -12.70 -16.02 -1.94
C ALA A 23 -11.83 -15.13 -1.02
N ALA A 24 -12.00 -13.81 -1.09
CA ALA A 24 -11.34 -12.89 -0.17
C ALA A 24 -11.88 -13.03 1.26
N GLY A 25 -13.17 -13.36 1.42
CA GLY A 25 -13.83 -13.56 2.71
C GLY A 25 -14.75 -12.42 3.14
N PHE A 26 -15.33 -11.67 2.20
CA PHE A 26 -16.41 -10.74 2.50
C PHE A 26 -17.70 -11.47 2.86
N ASP A 27 -18.56 -10.81 3.64
CA ASP A 27 -19.88 -11.32 4.05
C ASP A 27 -20.99 -10.88 3.08
N GLY A 28 -20.74 -9.85 2.27
CA GLY A 28 -21.73 -9.29 1.37
C GLY A 28 -21.17 -8.50 0.20
N VAL A 29 -22.05 -8.15 -0.71
CA VAL A 29 -21.74 -7.43 -1.94
C VAL A 29 -22.81 -6.38 -2.25
N GLU A 30 -22.36 -5.21 -2.71
CA GLU A 30 -23.24 -4.21 -3.31
C GLU A 30 -23.27 -4.43 -4.83
N ILE A 31 -24.45 -4.67 -5.37
CA ILE A 31 -24.60 -4.88 -6.81
C ILE A 31 -24.73 -3.54 -7.50
N PHE A 32 -23.69 -3.18 -8.24
CA PHE A 32 -23.69 -2.01 -9.10
C PHE A 32 -24.49 -2.28 -10.38
N GLU A 33 -25.46 -1.43 -10.69
CA GLU A 33 -26.44 -1.66 -11.75
C GLU A 33 -25.79 -1.95 -13.11
N ASN A 34 -24.70 -1.27 -13.47
CA ASN A 34 -24.04 -1.50 -14.76
C ASN A 34 -23.49 -2.93 -14.89
N ASP A 35 -23.06 -3.58 -13.80
CA ASP A 35 -22.60 -4.96 -13.86
C ASP A 35 -23.75 -5.94 -14.19
N LEU A 36 -24.97 -5.64 -13.78
CA LEU A 36 -26.16 -6.40 -14.19
C LEU A 36 -26.49 -6.18 -15.67
N LEU A 37 -26.29 -4.97 -16.20
CA LEU A 37 -26.57 -4.66 -17.60
C LEU A 37 -25.66 -5.43 -18.57
N TYR A 38 -24.43 -5.75 -18.14
CA TYR A 38 -23.47 -6.52 -18.94
C TYR A 38 -23.50 -8.03 -18.68
N TYR A 39 -24.21 -8.48 -17.64
CA TYR A 39 -24.32 -9.88 -17.30
C TYR A 39 -25.33 -10.59 -18.21
N GLY A 40 -24.94 -11.74 -18.77
CA GLY A 40 -25.78 -12.51 -19.70
C GLY A 40 -26.93 -13.29 -19.04
N GLY A 41 -26.98 -13.36 -17.71
CA GLY A 41 -28.01 -14.07 -16.95
C GLY A 41 -29.06 -13.15 -16.32
N SER A 42 -29.98 -13.74 -15.57
CA SER A 42 -31.04 -12.99 -14.86
C SER A 42 -30.62 -12.51 -13.46
N PRO A 43 -31.32 -11.53 -12.87
CA PRO A 43 -31.10 -11.13 -11.47
C PRO A 43 -31.27 -12.29 -10.48
N ARG A 44 -32.17 -13.25 -10.78
CA ARG A 44 -32.34 -14.47 -9.97
C ARG A 44 -31.13 -15.41 -10.07
N ASP A 45 -30.45 -15.43 -11.21
CA ASP A 45 -29.20 -16.18 -11.34
C ASP A 45 -28.10 -15.55 -10.47
N VAL A 46 -28.00 -14.22 -10.44
CA VAL A 46 -27.07 -13.50 -9.55
C VAL A 46 -27.36 -13.83 -8.08
N ARG A 47 -28.63 -13.80 -7.67
CA ARG A 47 -29.05 -14.22 -6.33
C ARG A 47 -28.60 -15.64 -6.00
N ARG A 48 -28.78 -16.58 -6.92
CA ARG A 48 -28.35 -17.98 -6.75
C ARG A 48 -26.84 -18.08 -6.60
N VAL A 49 -26.08 -17.40 -7.47
CA VAL A 49 -24.61 -17.39 -7.40
C VAL A 49 -24.12 -16.83 -6.06
N CYS A 50 -24.67 -15.70 -5.60
CA CYS A 50 -24.32 -15.16 -4.29
C CYS A 50 -24.64 -16.15 -3.15
N ALA A 51 -25.81 -16.80 -3.19
CA ALA A 51 -26.19 -17.80 -2.19
C ALA A 51 -25.24 -19.02 -2.20
N ASP A 52 -24.86 -19.52 -3.38
CA ASP A 52 -23.93 -20.64 -3.54
C ASP A 52 -22.52 -20.29 -3.02
N LEU A 53 -22.12 -19.01 -3.14
CA LEU A 53 -20.87 -18.47 -2.64
C LEU A 53 -20.92 -18.02 -1.17
N GLY A 54 -22.09 -18.05 -0.52
CA GLY A 54 -22.27 -17.59 0.86
C GLY A 54 -22.26 -16.07 1.04
N LEU A 55 -22.51 -15.29 -0.02
CA LEU A 55 -22.58 -13.83 -0.01
C LEU A 55 -24.02 -13.33 0.12
N ALA A 56 -24.24 -12.35 0.99
CA ALA A 56 -25.48 -11.57 0.98
C ALA A 56 -25.39 -10.43 -0.07
N ILE A 57 -26.49 -10.13 -0.75
CA ILE A 57 -26.59 -8.89 -1.54
C ILE A 57 -27.08 -7.79 -0.61
N THR A 58 -26.15 -6.99 -0.09
CA THR A 58 -26.40 -6.05 1.00
C THR A 58 -26.94 -4.70 0.52
N LEU A 59 -26.73 -4.37 -0.76
CA LEU A 59 -27.20 -3.13 -1.38
C LEU A 59 -27.39 -3.30 -2.90
N PHE A 60 -28.41 -2.67 -3.46
CA PHE A 60 -28.51 -2.38 -4.89
C PHE A 60 -28.25 -0.89 -5.14
N GLN A 61 -27.40 -0.57 -6.12
CA GLN A 61 -27.04 0.82 -6.37
C GLN A 61 -26.56 1.09 -7.79
N PRO A 62 -26.58 2.34 -8.28
CA PRO A 62 -27.17 3.52 -7.66
C PRO A 62 -28.56 3.86 -8.25
N PHE A 63 -29.41 4.55 -7.50
CA PHE A 63 -30.61 5.21 -8.01
C PHE A 63 -30.41 6.72 -8.03
N ARG A 64 -30.33 7.31 -9.24
CA ARG A 64 -29.93 8.72 -9.44
C ARG A 64 -31.11 9.65 -9.73
N ASP A 65 -30.97 10.92 -9.36
CA ASP A 65 -31.80 12.05 -9.80
C ASP A 65 -33.31 11.86 -9.56
N PHE A 66 -33.69 11.74 -8.28
CA PHE A 66 -35.08 11.50 -7.88
C PHE A 66 -35.73 12.72 -7.22
N GLU A 67 -35.23 13.11 -6.06
CA GLU A 67 -35.78 14.20 -5.26
C GLU A 67 -35.57 15.54 -5.96
N GLY A 68 -36.53 16.44 -5.84
CA GLY A 68 -36.48 17.73 -6.53
C GLY A 68 -36.57 17.61 -8.05
N CYS A 69 -37.00 16.46 -8.60
CA CYS A 69 -37.23 16.40 -10.04
C CYS A 69 -38.37 17.34 -10.46
N ARG A 70 -38.39 17.74 -11.73
CA ARG A 70 -39.53 18.50 -12.26
C ARG A 70 -40.83 17.73 -12.03
N ARG A 71 -41.88 18.41 -11.59
CA ARG A 71 -43.16 17.78 -11.21
C ARG A 71 -43.80 16.98 -12.35
N ASP A 72 -43.59 17.38 -13.60
CA ASP A 72 -44.04 16.65 -14.79
C ASP A 72 -43.31 15.31 -15.01
N ARG A 73 -42.13 15.12 -14.42
CA ARG A 73 -41.33 13.88 -14.47
C ARG A 73 -41.53 12.98 -13.25
N LEU A 74 -42.09 13.48 -12.15
CA LEU A 74 -42.26 12.71 -10.91
C LEU A 74 -42.98 11.37 -11.12
N PRO A 75 -44.12 11.28 -11.85
CA PRO A 75 -44.78 9.99 -12.09
C PRO A 75 -43.86 8.98 -12.79
N ARG A 76 -43.08 9.43 -13.78
CA ARG A 76 -42.13 8.57 -14.49
C ARG A 76 -40.95 8.15 -13.62
N ASN A 77 -40.50 9.02 -12.72
CA ASN A 77 -39.45 8.72 -11.74
C ASN A 77 -39.93 7.69 -10.70
N LEU A 78 -41.18 7.77 -10.26
CA LEU A 78 -41.82 6.75 -9.41
C LEU A 78 -41.92 5.41 -10.16
N ASP A 79 -42.36 5.40 -11.42
CA ASP A 79 -42.37 4.18 -12.23
C ASP A 79 -40.96 3.57 -12.41
N ARG A 80 -39.93 4.42 -12.50
CA ARG A 80 -38.52 3.97 -12.56
C ARG A 80 -38.12 3.32 -11.25
N LEU A 81 -38.50 3.90 -10.12
CA LEU A 81 -38.23 3.37 -8.79
C LEU A 81 -38.93 2.01 -8.58
N GLU A 82 -40.20 1.88 -8.96
CA GLU A 82 -40.95 0.62 -8.88
C GLU A 82 -40.30 -0.51 -9.69
N ARG A 83 -39.79 -0.22 -10.90
CA ARG A 83 -39.04 -1.21 -11.68
C ARG A 83 -37.73 -1.63 -11.01
N LYS A 84 -37.10 -0.76 -10.22
CA LYS A 84 -35.92 -1.15 -9.42
C LYS A 84 -36.32 -2.00 -8.23
N PHE A 85 -37.48 -1.75 -7.63
CA PHE A 85 -38.03 -2.63 -6.60
C PHE A 85 -38.32 -4.03 -7.12
N ASP A 86 -38.88 -4.17 -8.33
CA ASP A 86 -39.02 -5.48 -8.98
C ASP A 86 -37.67 -6.19 -9.13
N LEU A 87 -36.67 -5.48 -9.64
CA LEU A 87 -35.30 -5.98 -9.82
C LEU A 87 -34.67 -6.43 -8.49
N MET A 88 -34.77 -5.61 -7.44
CA MET A 88 -34.21 -5.90 -6.12
C MET A 88 -34.84 -7.13 -5.47
N GLN A 89 -36.15 -7.31 -5.63
CA GLN A 89 -36.85 -8.49 -5.13
C GLN A 89 -36.39 -9.78 -5.83
N GLU A 90 -36.05 -9.70 -7.12
CA GLU A 90 -35.43 -10.82 -7.84
C GLU A 90 -34.00 -11.10 -7.38
N LEU A 91 -33.19 -10.05 -7.18
CA LEU A 91 -31.86 -10.15 -6.55
C LEU A 91 -31.95 -10.68 -5.11
N GLY A 92 -33.06 -10.46 -4.42
CA GLY A 92 -33.23 -10.82 -3.02
C GLY A 92 -32.53 -9.85 -2.06
N THR A 93 -32.44 -8.57 -2.42
CA THR A 93 -31.94 -7.49 -1.56
C THR A 93 -33.08 -6.55 -1.16
N ASP A 94 -32.93 -5.85 -0.04
CA ASP A 94 -33.97 -5.01 0.54
C ASP A 94 -33.61 -3.53 0.60
N LEU A 95 -32.39 -3.13 0.24
CA LEU A 95 -31.90 -1.75 0.35
C LEU A 95 -31.43 -1.22 -1.01
N VAL A 96 -31.87 -0.01 -1.36
CA VAL A 96 -31.36 0.73 -2.51
C VAL A 96 -30.69 2.03 -2.07
N LEU A 97 -29.53 2.33 -2.66
CA LEU A 97 -28.89 3.63 -2.52
C LEU A 97 -29.51 4.61 -3.51
N MET A 98 -30.13 5.66 -2.97
CA MET A 98 -30.58 6.82 -3.73
C MET A 98 -29.59 7.96 -3.49
N CYS A 99 -28.83 8.33 -4.50
CA CYS A 99 -27.85 9.41 -4.40
C CYS A 99 -28.52 10.75 -4.73
N SER A 100 -28.09 11.82 -4.05
CA SER A 100 -28.64 13.16 -4.26
C SER A 100 -28.56 13.64 -5.70
N ASN A 101 -29.54 14.42 -6.10
CA ASN A 101 -29.78 14.85 -7.46
C ASN A 101 -28.69 15.82 -7.94
N VAL A 102 -28.16 15.56 -9.14
CA VAL A 102 -27.11 16.38 -9.78
C VAL A 102 -27.62 17.13 -11.00
N ALA A 103 -28.88 16.91 -11.39
CA ALA A 103 -29.47 17.54 -12.55
C ALA A 103 -29.55 19.07 -12.37
N ALA A 104 -29.14 19.81 -13.40
CA ALA A 104 -29.13 21.27 -13.38
C ALA A 104 -30.54 21.88 -13.25
N ASP A 105 -31.57 21.16 -13.70
CA ASP A 105 -32.99 21.56 -13.65
C ASP A 105 -33.73 21.01 -12.41
N SER A 106 -32.99 20.51 -11.40
CA SER A 106 -33.59 20.07 -10.13
C SER A 106 -34.07 21.25 -9.27
N LEU A 107 -35.20 21.05 -8.62
CA LEU A 107 -35.85 21.91 -7.64
C LEU A 107 -35.21 21.68 -6.27
N GLY A 108 -34.88 22.77 -5.56
CA GLY A 108 -34.18 22.73 -4.27
C GLY A 108 -35.06 23.12 -3.08
N GLU A 109 -36.32 23.48 -3.35
CA GLU A 109 -37.27 23.87 -2.32
C GLU A 109 -37.52 22.70 -1.38
N ARG A 110 -37.31 22.92 -0.08
CA ARG A 110 -37.35 21.89 0.96
C ARG A 110 -38.65 21.07 0.94
N GLU A 111 -39.79 21.71 0.69
CA GLU A 111 -41.09 21.05 0.60
C GLU A 111 -41.11 19.95 -0.48
N PHE A 112 -40.55 20.19 -1.66
CA PHE A 112 -40.48 19.19 -2.73
C PHE A 112 -39.52 18.05 -2.39
N LEU A 113 -38.41 18.34 -1.71
CA LEU A 113 -37.46 17.31 -1.30
C LEU A 113 -38.10 16.36 -0.27
N LEU A 114 -38.81 16.92 0.71
CA LEU A 114 -39.52 16.15 1.74
C LEU A 114 -40.66 15.33 1.14
N GLU A 115 -41.49 15.93 0.29
CA GLU A 115 -42.58 15.24 -0.41
C GLU A 115 -42.05 14.05 -1.23
N ASP A 116 -41.03 14.28 -2.06
CA ASP A 116 -40.47 13.25 -2.93
C ASP A 116 -39.87 12.10 -2.11
N LEU A 117 -39.02 12.41 -1.13
CA LEU A 117 -38.39 11.38 -0.29
C LEU A 117 -39.44 10.62 0.54
N GLY A 118 -40.48 11.29 1.01
CA GLY A 118 -41.63 10.65 1.65
C GLY A 118 -42.34 9.66 0.72
N LEU A 119 -42.63 10.08 -0.52
CA LEU A 119 -43.22 9.19 -1.52
C LEU A 119 -42.33 7.98 -1.83
N ALA A 120 -41.02 8.17 -1.99
CA ALA A 120 -40.10 7.05 -2.19
C ALA A 120 -40.12 6.07 -1.01
N ALA A 121 -40.14 6.60 0.22
CA ALA A 121 -40.15 5.81 1.45
C ALA A 121 -41.45 5.01 1.61
N GLU A 122 -42.60 5.61 1.33
CA GLU A 122 -43.90 4.94 1.36
C GLU A 122 -43.97 3.79 0.35
N ARG A 123 -43.49 4.02 -0.88
CA ARG A 123 -43.46 3.00 -1.94
C ARG A 123 -42.54 1.84 -1.58
N ALA A 124 -41.34 2.14 -1.05
CA ALA A 124 -40.40 1.13 -0.60
C ALA A 124 -40.98 0.31 0.57
N GLY A 125 -41.51 0.99 1.59
CA GLY A 125 -42.10 0.36 2.76
C GLY A 125 -43.27 -0.56 2.43
N ALA A 126 -44.14 -0.16 1.51
CA ALA A 126 -45.26 -0.99 1.02
C ALA A 126 -44.80 -2.31 0.38
N ARG A 127 -43.55 -2.40 -0.08
CA ARG A 127 -42.94 -3.58 -0.70
C ARG A 127 -41.95 -4.31 0.21
N GLY A 128 -41.81 -3.88 1.48
CA GLY A 128 -40.82 -4.43 2.41
C GLY A 128 -39.38 -4.09 2.03
N LEU A 129 -39.18 -2.97 1.32
CA LEU A 129 -37.87 -2.48 0.88
C LEU A 129 -37.53 -1.18 1.64
N ARG A 130 -36.27 -0.76 1.55
CA ARG A 130 -35.70 0.40 2.21
C ARG A 130 -34.96 1.28 1.20
N VAL A 131 -35.03 2.59 1.40
CA VAL A 131 -34.27 3.60 0.66
C VAL A 131 -33.23 4.17 1.60
N GLY A 132 -31.96 4.06 1.22
CA GLY A 132 -30.88 4.79 1.86
C GLY A 132 -30.53 6.00 1.02
N TYR A 133 -30.63 7.20 1.62
CA TYR A 133 -30.34 8.45 0.95
C TYR A 133 -28.88 8.86 1.20
N GLU A 134 -28.14 9.14 0.14
CA GLU A 134 -26.73 9.50 0.16
C GLU A 134 -26.51 10.90 -0.44
N ALA A 135 -25.66 11.71 0.19
CA ALA A 135 -25.23 12.97 -0.36
C ALA A 135 -24.00 12.78 -1.24
N LEU A 136 -24.13 13.03 -2.54
CA LEU A 136 -22.95 13.20 -3.41
C LEU A 136 -22.28 14.53 -3.09
N ALA A 137 -20.96 14.58 -3.00
CA ALA A 137 -20.22 15.82 -2.72
C ALA A 137 -20.49 16.94 -3.76
N TRP A 138 -20.91 16.57 -4.97
CA TRP A 138 -21.32 17.47 -6.06
C TRP A 138 -22.85 17.50 -6.28
N GLY A 139 -23.64 17.05 -5.32
CA GLY A 139 -25.10 17.14 -5.35
C GLY A 139 -25.56 18.60 -5.51
N ARG A 140 -26.62 18.82 -6.29
CA ARG A 140 -27.03 20.18 -6.70
C ARG A 140 -27.52 21.03 -5.53
N HIS A 141 -28.27 20.41 -4.63
CA HIS A 141 -28.90 21.04 -3.46
C HIS A 141 -28.54 20.35 -2.14
N VAL A 142 -28.32 19.03 -2.18
CA VAL A 142 -27.94 18.21 -1.03
C VAL A 142 -26.59 17.56 -1.31
N ASN A 143 -25.56 17.95 -0.57
CA ASN A 143 -24.20 17.45 -0.77
C ASN A 143 -23.45 17.16 0.54
N THR A 144 -24.16 17.15 1.66
CA THR A 144 -23.60 16.85 2.98
C THR A 144 -24.47 15.85 3.74
N TRP A 145 -23.86 15.05 4.61
CA TRP A 145 -24.59 14.09 5.45
C TRP A 145 -25.57 14.78 6.40
N GLN A 146 -25.28 16.02 6.82
CA GLN A 146 -26.16 16.82 7.68
C GLN A 146 -27.49 17.12 6.98
N GLN A 147 -27.44 17.56 5.72
CA GLN A 147 -28.64 17.84 4.93
C GLN A 147 -29.46 16.58 4.68
N VAL A 148 -28.79 15.45 4.40
CA VAL A 148 -29.43 14.14 4.27
C VAL A 148 -30.16 13.79 5.57
N TRP A 149 -29.48 13.86 6.71
CA TRP A 149 -30.09 13.55 8.00
C TRP A 149 -31.26 14.47 8.32
N ASP A 150 -31.14 15.77 8.07
CA ASP A 150 -32.21 16.73 8.31
C ASP A 150 -33.49 16.41 7.52
N LEU A 151 -33.35 15.97 6.26
CA LEU A 151 -34.49 15.55 5.43
C LEU A 151 -35.05 14.20 5.89
N VAL A 152 -34.20 13.20 6.11
CA VAL A 152 -34.60 11.86 6.56
C VAL A 152 -35.31 11.90 7.91
N ARG A 153 -34.82 12.72 8.85
CA ARG A 153 -35.43 12.93 10.16
C ARG A 153 -36.81 13.57 10.06
N GLU A 154 -37.00 14.53 9.17
CA GLU A 154 -38.27 15.25 9.02
C GLU A 154 -39.33 14.43 8.29
N VAL A 155 -38.93 13.62 7.29
CA VAL A 155 -39.84 12.65 6.63
C VAL A 155 -40.29 11.56 7.62
N ASP A 156 -39.43 11.18 8.57
CA ASP A 156 -39.72 10.26 9.67
C ASP A 156 -40.39 8.92 9.26
N HIS A 157 -39.93 8.33 8.15
CA HIS A 157 -40.43 7.04 7.69
C HIS A 157 -39.44 5.90 8.04
N PRO A 158 -39.89 4.73 8.51
CA PRO A 158 -38.99 3.61 8.89
C PRO A 158 -38.28 2.96 7.70
N ALA A 159 -38.80 3.11 6.48
CA ALA A 159 -38.14 2.63 5.26
C ALA A 159 -37.15 3.65 4.64
N LEU A 160 -36.95 4.81 5.27
CA LEU A 160 -36.00 5.83 4.81
C LEU A 160 -34.91 6.05 5.86
N GLY A 161 -33.66 5.92 5.44
CA GLY A 161 -32.48 6.07 6.27
C GLY A 161 -31.34 6.78 5.55
N VAL A 162 -30.25 6.99 6.28
CA VAL A 162 -29.03 7.66 5.83
C VAL A 162 -28.03 6.61 5.33
N ILE A 163 -27.39 6.88 4.19
CA ILE A 163 -26.15 6.21 3.77
C ILE A 163 -25.03 7.22 3.92
N LEU A 164 -23.94 6.78 4.56
CA LEU A 164 -22.75 7.57 4.80
C LEU A 164 -21.61 7.08 3.93
N ASP A 165 -21.06 7.96 3.12
CA ASP A 165 -19.84 7.74 2.33
C ASP A 165 -18.71 8.63 2.91
N SER A 166 -17.58 7.99 3.24
CA SER A 166 -16.43 8.70 3.83
C SER A 166 -15.77 9.66 2.85
N PHE A 167 -15.66 9.31 1.57
CA PHE A 167 -15.08 10.19 0.56
C PHE A 167 -15.92 11.45 0.41
N HIS A 168 -17.25 11.34 0.23
CA HIS A 168 -18.12 12.50 0.03
C HIS A 168 -18.08 13.50 1.18
N THR A 169 -17.91 13.01 2.41
CA THR A 169 -17.76 13.86 3.58
C THR A 169 -16.37 14.47 3.67
N LEU A 170 -15.32 13.66 3.56
CA LEU A 170 -13.94 14.07 3.84
C LEU A 170 -13.32 14.87 2.68
N SER A 171 -13.73 14.64 1.42
CA SER A 171 -13.29 15.44 0.27
C SER A 171 -13.72 16.91 0.39
N LEU A 172 -14.84 17.17 1.07
CA LEU A 172 -15.34 18.51 1.38
C LEU A 172 -14.78 19.06 2.70
N LYS A 173 -13.90 18.31 3.38
CA LYS A 173 -13.43 18.59 4.75
C LYS A 173 -14.58 18.71 5.75
N GLY A 174 -15.65 17.95 5.53
CA GLY A 174 -16.81 17.90 6.43
C GLY A 174 -16.44 17.23 7.76
N ASP A 175 -16.99 17.74 8.86
CA ASP A 175 -16.78 17.18 10.20
C ASP A 175 -17.74 15.98 10.43
N PRO A 176 -17.21 14.76 10.67
CA PRO A 176 -18.03 13.59 10.97
C PRO A 176 -18.48 13.50 12.43
N ALA A 177 -17.99 14.32 13.35
CA ALA A 177 -18.28 14.19 14.78
C ALA A 177 -19.77 14.23 15.11
N GLY A 178 -20.54 15.03 14.36
CA GLY A 178 -21.99 15.16 14.52
C GLY A 178 -22.78 13.89 14.18
N ILE A 179 -22.18 12.93 13.44
CA ILE A 179 -22.85 11.67 13.07
C ILE A 179 -23.22 10.84 14.30
N ALA A 180 -22.48 10.97 15.40
CA ALA A 180 -22.77 10.29 16.67
C ALA A 180 -24.15 10.66 17.26
N GLN A 181 -24.79 11.74 16.78
CA GLN A 181 -26.12 12.18 17.21
C GLN A 181 -27.26 11.60 16.36
N ILE A 182 -26.95 10.98 15.21
CA ILE A 182 -27.94 10.26 14.40
C ILE A 182 -28.27 8.96 15.16
N PRO A 183 -29.54 8.57 15.32
CA PRO A 183 -29.88 7.25 15.85
C PRO A 183 -29.28 6.14 14.97
N GLY A 184 -28.56 5.18 15.55
CA GLY A 184 -27.85 4.16 14.78
C GLY A 184 -28.75 3.33 13.85
N GLU A 185 -30.03 3.15 14.20
CA GLU A 185 -31.04 2.48 13.36
C GLU A 185 -31.47 3.29 12.14
N LYS A 186 -31.21 4.60 12.11
CA LYS A 186 -31.45 5.48 10.96
C LYS A 186 -30.28 5.50 9.99
N ILE A 187 -29.12 4.95 10.34
CA ILE A 187 -28.01 4.72 9.42
C ILE A 187 -28.23 3.33 8.80
N PHE A 188 -28.48 3.28 7.49
CA PHE A 188 -28.77 2.02 6.80
C PHE A 188 -27.55 1.37 6.19
N PHE A 189 -26.53 2.17 5.83
CA PHE A 189 -25.33 1.67 5.16
C PHE A 189 -24.16 2.64 5.35
N VAL A 190 -22.94 2.10 5.29
CA VAL A 190 -21.70 2.87 5.39
C VAL A 190 -20.74 2.40 4.31
N GLN A 191 -20.32 3.31 3.45
CA GLN A 191 -19.31 3.09 2.42
C GLN A 191 -18.01 3.81 2.81
N MET A 192 -16.93 3.04 2.85
CA MET A 192 -15.59 3.52 3.16
C MET A 192 -14.79 3.60 1.86
N ALA A 193 -14.28 4.79 1.59
CA ALA A 193 -13.37 5.11 0.51
C ALA A 193 -12.33 6.11 1.01
N ASP A 194 -11.07 5.72 0.88
CA ASP A 194 -9.91 6.58 1.10
C ASP A 194 -9.59 7.36 -0.19
N ALA A 195 -8.73 8.36 -0.10
CA ALA A 195 -8.16 9.04 -1.26
C ALA A 195 -6.91 9.84 -0.86
N PRO A 196 -5.97 10.09 -1.79
CA PRO A 196 -4.96 11.14 -1.61
C PRO A 196 -5.62 12.52 -1.65
N VAL A 197 -5.13 13.49 -0.87
CA VAL A 197 -5.67 14.85 -0.83
C VAL A 197 -5.22 15.63 -2.07
N LEU A 198 -6.12 15.78 -3.03
CA LEU A 198 -5.83 16.44 -4.31
C LEU A 198 -6.59 17.76 -4.44
N ALA A 199 -5.91 18.79 -4.95
CA ALA A 199 -6.54 20.05 -5.34
C ALA A 199 -7.15 19.94 -6.75
N MET A 200 -8.32 19.31 -6.86
CA MET A 200 -9.01 19.08 -8.13
C MET A 200 -10.54 19.09 -7.97
N ASP A 201 -11.27 19.03 -9.10
CA ASP A 201 -12.73 18.86 -9.08
C ASP A 201 -13.13 17.56 -8.38
N VAL A 202 -14.09 17.64 -7.46
CA VAL A 202 -14.45 16.51 -6.57
C VAL A 202 -15.09 15.33 -7.31
N LEU A 203 -15.78 15.58 -8.43
CA LEU A 203 -16.36 14.50 -9.24
C LEU A 203 -15.26 13.73 -9.95
N GLU A 204 -14.33 14.43 -10.58
CA GLU A 204 -13.17 13.81 -11.22
C GLU A 204 -12.26 13.14 -10.18
N TRP A 205 -12.10 13.74 -9.01
CA TRP A 205 -11.36 13.14 -7.89
C TRP A 205 -11.98 11.80 -7.48
N SER A 206 -13.28 11.80 -7.24
CA SER A 206 -14.04 10.62 -6.82
C SER A 206 -14.00 9.51 -7.86
N ARG A 207 -14.00 9.83 -9.16
CA ARG A 207 -14.06 8.84 -10.25
C ARG A 207 -12.76 8.08 -10.47
N HIS A 208 -11.63 8.70 -10.14
CA HIS A 208 -10.31 8.24 -10.57
C HIS A 208 -9.37 7.86 -9.43
N PHE A 209 -9.51 8.46 -8.24
CA PHE A 209 -8.50 8.35 -7.17
C PHE A 209 -9.05 7.91 -5.82
N ARG A 210 -10.24 7.29 -5.77
CA ARG A 210 -10.64 6.58 -4.55
C ARG A 210 -9.73 5.36 -4.36
N ASN A 211 -9.37 5.07 -3.11
CA ASN A 211 -8.53 3.94 -2.73
C ASN A 211 -9.14 3.20 -1.52
N PHE A 212 -8.63 2.01 -1.21
CA PHE A 212 -9.05 1.31 0.00
C PHE A 212 -8.50 1.99 1.27
N PRO A 213 -9.19 1.85 2.43
CA PRO A 213 -8.73 2.38 3.70
C PRO A 213 -7.25 2.09 4.02
N GLY A 214 -6.49 3.15 4.29
CA GLY A 214 -5.08 3.08 4.65
C GLY A 214 -4.11 3.27 3.48
N GLN A 215 -4.62 3.29 2.24
CA GLN A 215 -3.84 3.59 1.04
C GLN A 215 -3.80 5.08 0.71
N GLY A 216 -4.83 5.84 1.11
CA GLY A 216 -4.90 7.29 0.93
C GLY A 216 -4.40 8.06 2.15
N GLU A 217 -5.00 9.25 2.35
CA GLU A 217 -4.61 10.24 3.35
C GLU A 217 -5.80 10.70 4.23
N PHE A 218 -6.99 10.15 4.04
CA PHE A 218 -8.17 10.53 4.82
C PHE A 218 -8.18 9.93 6.23
N ASP A 219 -8.71 10.68 7.22
CA ASP A 219 -8.95 10.19 8.59
C ASP A 219 -10.20 9.31 8.65
N LEU A 220 -10.09 8.09 8.11
CA LEU A 220 -11.20 7.14 8.06
C LEU A 220 -11.57 6.57 9.43
N ALA A 221 -10.60 6.43 10.34
CA ALA A 221 -10.90 6.02 11.72
C ALA A 221 -11.72 7.11 12.44
N GLY A 222 -11.42 8.39 12.19
CA GLY A 222 -12.21 9.52 12.66
C GLY A 222 -13.59 9.64 12.03
N PHE A 223 -13.79 9.07 10.85
CA PHE A 223 -15.12 8.96 10.23
C PHE A 223 -15.94 7.81 10.80
N LEU A 224 -15.34 6.63 10.97
CA LEU A 224 -16.05 5.43 11.46
C LEU A 224 -16.35 5.49 12.97
N ALA A 225 -15.50 6.13 13.78
CA ALA A 225 -15.70 6.21 15.23
C ALA A 225 -17.04 6.88 15.64
N PRO A 226 -17.41 8.08 15.13
CA PRO A 226 -18.73 8.67 15.37
C PRO A 226 -19.90 7.79 14.93
N ILE A 227 -19.76 7.07 13.82
CA ILE A 227 -20.77 6.12 13.34
C ILE A 227 -20.99 5.01 14.36
N LEU A 228 -19.92 4.41 14.90
CA LEU A 228 -20.07 3.34 15.89
C LEU A 228 -20.65 3.83 17.22
N LYS A 229 -20.35 5.08 17.61
CA LYS A 229 -20.93 5.75 18.79
C LYS A 229 -22.43 6.01 18.67
N SER A 230 -22.96 6.13 17.45
CA SER A 230 -24.42 6.21 17.23
C SER A 230 -25.19 4.94 17.63
N GLY A 231 -24.48 3.82 17.83
CA GLY A 231 -25.05 2.49 18.01
C GLY A 231 -25.18 1.68 16.72
N TYR A 232 -24.80 2.25 15.56
CA TYR A 232 -24.81 1.53 14.29
C TYR A 232 -23.94 0.26 14.33
N ARG A 233 -24.48 -0.86 13.85
CA ARG A 233 -23.79 -2.16 13.71
C ARG A 233 -24.10 -2.86 12.38
N GLY A 234 -24.62 -2.11 11.40
CA GLY A 234 -24.99 -2.62 10.07
C GLY A 234 -23.77 -2.91 9.17
N PRO A 235 -23.98 -3.02 7.85
CA PRO A 235 -22.91 -3.28 6.90
C PRO A 235 -21.82 -2.20 6.89
N LEU A 236 -20.55 -2.62 6.85
CA LEU A 236 -19.39 -1.78 6.60
C LEU A 236 -18.83 -2.16 5.24
N SER A 237 -18.90 -1.24 4.28
CA SER A 237 -18.63 -1.56 2.88
C SER A 237 -17.54 -0.71 2.25
N LEU A 238 -17.12 -1.09 1.06
CA LEU A 238 -16.12 -0.40 0.24
C LEU A 238 -16.72 -0.03 -1.11
N GLU A 239 -16.61 1.25 -1.48
CA GLU A 239 -17.05 1.73 -2.79
C GLU A 239 -15.95 2.55 -3.48
N ILE A 240 -15.19 1.88 -4.34
CA ILE A 240 -13.99 2.44 -4.95
C ILE A 240 -14.18 2.65 -6.45
N PHE A 241 -13.91 3.86 -6.91
CA PHE A 241 -13.80 4.22 -8.32
C PHE A 241 -12.34 4.59 -8.60
N ASN A 242 -11.62 3.64 -9.19
CA ASN A 242 -10.20 3.77 -9.47
C ASN A 242 -9.87 3.07 -10.79
N ASP A 243 -9.17 3.77 -11.68
CA ASP A 243 -8.86 3.24 -13.01
C ASP A 243 -7.86 2.08 -12.96
N GLY A 244 -6.90 2.14 -12.03
CA GLY A 244 -5.94 1.06 -11.79
C GLY A 244 -6.65 -0.21 -11.30
N PHE A 245 -7.60 -0.07 -10.38
CA PHE A 245 -8.34 -1.24 -9.86
C PHE A 245 -9.24 -1.86 -10.92
N ARG A 246 -9.74 -1.06 -11.86
CA ARG A 246 -10.53 -1.52 -13.00
C ARG A 246 -9.69 -2.18 -14.09
N ALA A 247 -8.38 -1.97 -14.09
CA ALA A 247 -7.44 -2.63 -14.99
C ALA A 247 -6.77 -3.87 -14.37
N ALA A 248 -6.73 -3.98 -13.04
CA ALA A 248 -6.06 -5.05 -12.32
C ALA A 248 -6.96 -6.29 -12.07
N PRO A 249 -6.39 -7.50 -11.89
CA PRO A 249 -7.16 -8.71 -11.61
C PRO A 249 -8.02 -8.61 -10.33
N PRO A 250 -9.28 -9.10 -10.33
CA PRO A 250 -10.22 -8.84 -9.23
C PRO A 250 -9.85 -9.52 -7.91
N ARG A 251 -9.15 -10.68 -7.94
CA ARG A 251 -8.79 -11.42 -6.73
C ARG A 251 -7.85 -10.66 -5.80
N ALA A 252 -6.83 -9.99 -6.36
CA ALA A 252 -5.88 -9.21 -5.57
C ALA A 252 -6.59 -8.01 -4.91
N ASN A 253 -7.36 -7.26 -5.69
CA ASN A 253 -8.11 -6.10 -5.19
C ASN A 253 -9.16 -6.49 -4.15
N ALA A 254 -9.84 -7.64 -4.30
CA ALA A 254 -10.76 -8.12 -3.27
C ALA A 254 -10.03 -8.49 -1.97
N ALA A 255 -8.87 -9.15 -2.05
CA ALA A 255 -8.07 -9.46 -0.87
C ALA A 255 -7.57 -8.20 -0.15
N ASP A 256 -7.11 -7.20 -0.90
CA ASP A 256 -6.70 -5.90 -0.35
C ASP A 256 -7.89 -5.13 0.22
N GLY A 257 -9.04 -5.17 -0.45
CA GLY A 257 -10.28 -4.61 0.06
C GLY A 257 -10.61 -5.18 1.44
N LEU A 258 -10.65 -6.51 1.62
CA LEU A 258 -10.93 -7.07 2.93
C LEU A 258 -9.85 -6.69 3.95
N ARG A 259 -8.56 -6.77 3.58
CA ARG A 259 -7.44 -6.38 4.45
C ARG A 259 -7.57 -4.93 4.92
N SER A 260 -8.03 -4.03 4.07
CA SER A 260 -8.23 -2.62 4.40
C SER A 260 -9.35 -2.39 5.41
N LEU A 261 -10.44 -3.16 5.35
CA LEU A 261 -11.50 -3.10 6.36
C LEU A 261 -11.01 -3.61 7.71
N LEU A 262 -10.25 -4.70 7.73
CA LEU A 262 -9.62 -5.21 8.95
C LEU A 262 -8.67 -4.17 9.56
N TYR A 263 -7.85 -3.51 8.72
CA TYR A 263 -6.98 -2.43 9.15
C TYR A 263 -7.76 -1.23 9.71
N LEU A 264 -8.81 -0.80 9.01
CA LEU A 264 -9.69 0.28 9.45
C LEU A 264 -10.37 -0.04 10.80
N GLU A 265 -10.87 -1.27 10.96
CA GLU A 265 -11.50 -1.72 12.21
C GLU A 265 -10.50 -1.67 13.38
N GLU A 266 -9.26 -2.14 13.20
CA GLU A 266 -8.20 -2.05 14.22
C GLU A 266 -7.90 -0.59 14.59
N LYS A 267 -7.68 0.28 13.60
CA LYS A 267 -7.34 1.69 13.87
C LYS A 267 -8.50 2.46 14.51
N THR A 268 -9.73 2.15 14.10
CA THR A 268 -10.94 2.71 14.73
C THR A 268 -11.09 2.21 16.17
N ARG A 269 -10.81 0.92 16.42
CA ARG A 269 -10.80 0.34 17.76
C ARG A 269 -9.80 1.06 18.66
N ALA A 270 -8.55 1.19 18.23
CA ALA A 270 -7.50 1.87 18.99
C ALA A 270 -7.86 3.33 19.33
N ARG A 271 -8.49 4.05 18.39
CA ARG A 271 -9.01 5.40 18.63
C ARG A 271 -10.13 5.42 19.67
N LEU A 272 -11.12 4.53 19.55
CA LEU A 272 -12.22 4.46 20.51
C LEU A 272 -11.72 4.06 21.91
N GLU A 273 -10.71 3.19 22.01
CA GLU A 273 -10.05 2.84 23.27
C GLU A 273 -9.36 4.05 23.90
N SER A 274 -8.63 4.86 23.12
CA SER A 274 -7.97 6.07 23.62
C SER A 274 -8.97 7.16 24.04
N GLU A 275 -10.16 7.18 23.44
CA GLU A 275 -11.28 8.03 23.80
C GLU A 275 -12.11 7.49 24.99
N GLY A 276 -11.77 6.33 25.56
CA GLY A 276 -12.39 5.77 26.76
C GLY A 276 -13.65 4.92 26.53
N THR A 277 -13.85 4.42 25.31
CA THR A 277 -15.00 3.55 24.97
C THR A 277 -14.88 2.18 25.66
N PRO A 278 -15.94 1.64 26.31
CA PRO A 278 -15.89 0.33 26.96
C PRO A 278 -15.59 -0.81 25.98
N LYS A 279 -14.82 -1.82 26.42
CA LYS A 279 -14.35 -2.93 25.58
C LYS A 279 -15.49 -3.70 24.92
N GLU A 280 -16.61 -3.89 25.64
CA GLU A 280 -17.77 -4.64 25.16
C GLU A 280 -18.42 -3.99 23.92
N GLN A 281 -18.26 -2.67 23.74
CA GLN A 281 -18.78 -1.96 22.57
C GLN A 281 -17.87 -2.10 21.35
N LEU A 282 -16.63 -2.59 21.55
CA LEU A 282 -15.58 -2.72 20.56
C LEU A 282 -15.41 -4.15 20.04
N ASP A 283 -16.06 -5.14 20.66
CA ASP A 283 -15.97 -6.57 20.27
C ASP A 283 -16.44 -6.83 18.83
N CYS A 284 -17.18 -5.89 18.24
CA CYS A 284 -17.62 -5.95 16.85
C CYS A 284 -16.53 -5.57 15.83
N LEU A 285 -15.38 -5.06 16.29
CA LEU A 285 -14.22 -4.64 15.50
C LEU A 285 -13.10 -5.66 15.59
N PHE A 286 -12.38 -5.84 14.48
CA PHE A 286 -11.18 -6.63 14.41
C PHE A 286 -10.15 -6.26 15.49
N ALA A 287 -9.60 -7.28 16.14
CA ALA A 287 -8.65 -7.16 17.24
C ALA A 287 -7.52 -8.19 17.06
N PRO A 288 -6.60 -7.96 16.10
CA PRO A 288 -5.46 -8.84 15.88
C PRO A 288 -4.43 -8.70 17.03
N PRO A 289 -3.47 -9.63 17.16
CA PRO A 289 -2.31 -9.40 18.00
C PRO A 289 -1.59 -8.09 17.60
N PRO A 290 -1.10 -7.29 18.58
CA PRO A 290 -0.28 -6.13 18.27
C PRO A 290 0.95 -6.53 17.43
N ALA A 291 1.36 -5.65 16.51
CA ALA A 291 2.57 -5.91 15.73
C ALA A 291 3.79 -6.10 16.62
N SER A 292 4.62 -7.12 16.31
CA SER A 292 5.90 -7.29 16.99
C SER A 292 6.80 -6.08 16.72
N GLN A 293 7.52 -5.63 17.74
CA GLN A 293 8.60 -4.67 17.56
C GLN A 293 9.65 -5.23 16.60
N LEU A 294 10.11 -4.38 15.69
CA LEU A 294 11.16 -4.68 14.72
C LEU A 294 12.49 -4.09 15.17
N ASP A 295 13.59 -4.79 14.90
CA ASP A 295 14.95 -4.33 15.21
C ASP A 295 15.87 -4.36 13.98
N GLY A 296 15.35 -3.82 12.87
CA GLY A 296 16.04 -3.78 11.59
C GLY A 296 15.95 -5.08 10.79
N VAL A 297 16.80 -5.16 9.77
CA VAL A 297 16.91 -6.30 8.86
C VAL A 297 17.93 -7.29 9.41
N GLU A 298 17.52 -8.56 9.53
CA GLU A 298 18.38 -9.65 9.98
C GLU A 298 19.34 -10.10 8.88
N PHE A 299 18.81 -10.39 7.69
CA PHE A 299 19.57 -10.65 6.47
C PHE A 299 18.78 -10.32 5.21
N LEU A 300 19.49 -10.11 4.11
CA LEU A 300 18.95 -10.05 2.75
C LEU A 300 19.33 -11.31 1.98
N GLU A 301 18.36 -12.00 1.38
CA GLU A 301 18.60 -13.21 0.58
C GLU A 301 18.45 -12.93 -0.92
N PHE A 302 19.55 -13.09 -1.64
CA PHE A 302 19.57 -12.98 -3.10
C PHE A 302 19.49 -14.36 -3.74
N SER A 303 18.55 -14.51 -4.68
CA SER A 303 18.54 -15.64 -5.60
C SER A 303 19.50 -15.37 -6.76
N VAL A 304 20.43 -16.29 -6.99
CA VAL A 304 21.49 -16.20 -8.01
C VAL A 304 21.78 -17.58 -8.59
N ASP A 305 22.47 -17.64 -9.73
CA ASP A 305 23.19 -18.86 -10.13
C ASP A 305 24.64 -18.81 -9.62
N GLU A 306 25.40 -19.88 -9.83
CA GLU A 306 26.81 -19.97 -9.40
C GLU A 306 27.67 -18.81 -9.96
N ALA A 307 27.49 -18.47 -11.25
CA ALA A 307 28.32 -17.49 -11.93
C ALA A 307 28.01 -16.05 -11.51
N LEU A 308 26.73 -15.70 -11.37
CA LEU A 308 26.27 -14.40 -10.89
C LEU A 308 26.46 -14.25 -9.39
N GLY A 309 26.30 -15.34 -8.62
CA GLY A 309 26.58 -15.38 -7.19
C GLY A 309 28.04 -15.04 -6.89
N ALA A 310 28.99 -15.66 -7.62
CA ALA A 310 30.41 -15.32 -7.49
C ALA A 310 30.71 -13.85 -7.86
N ARG A 311 30.06 -13.31 -8.90
CA ARG A 311 30.23 -11.88 -9.27
C ARG A 311 29.67 -10.93 -8.23
N LEU A 312 28.48 -11.23 -7.67
CA LEU A 312 27.87 -10.43 -6.61
C LEU A 312 28.69 -10.51 -5.32
N GLY A 313 29.19 -11.70 -4.96
CA GLY A 313 30.12 -11.90 -3.86
C GLY A 313 31.37 -11.02 -3.99
N ASN A 314 32.03 -11.04 -5.15
CA ASN A 314 33.18 -10.18 -5.42
C ASN A 314 32.84 -8.67 -5.31
N TRP A 315 31.65 -8.25 -5.73
CA TRP A 315 31.19 -6.87 -5.56
C TRP A 315 31.06 -6.49 -4.09
N LEU A 316 30.44 -7.37 -3.29
CA LEU A 316 30.26 -7.18 -1.85
C LEU A 316 31.60 -7.19 -1.10
N GLU A 317 32.54 -8.06 -1.48
CA GLU A 317 33.89 -8.08 -0.91
C GLU A 317 34.64 -6.76 -1.16
N ARG A 318 34.53 -6.18 -2.37
CA ARG A 318 35.07 -4.84 -2.66
C ARG A 318 34.37 -3.75 -1.84
N LEU A 319 33.06 -3.91 -1.58
CA LEU A 319 32.31 -3.06 -0.65
C LEU A 319 32.67 -3.31 0.83
N GLY A 320 33.60 -4.22 1.12
CA GLY A 320 34.17 -4.41 2.45
C GLY A 320 33.60 -5.59 3.23
N PHE A 321 32.69 -6.38 2.65
CA PHE A 321 32.14 -7.56 3.28
C PHE A 321 33.17 -8.68 3.37
N ALA A 322 33.09 -9.47 4.43
CA ALA A 322 33.83 -10.72 4.54
C ALA A 322 32.94 -11.90 4.16
N HIS A 323 33.53 -12.88 3.47
CA HIS A 323 32.93 -14.18 3.26
C HIS A 323 32.90 -14.96 4.57
N ALA A 324 31.79 -14.86 5.30
CA ALA A 324 31.67 -15.33 6.68
C ALA A 324 31.42 -16.84 6.80
N GLY A 325 31.01 -17.51 5.72
CA GLY A 325 30.87 -18.97 5.72
C GLY A 325 30.00 -19.52 4.59
N GLU A 326 29.94 -20.84 4.54
CA GLU A 326 29.11 -21.60 3.59
C GLU A 326 28.05 -22.41 4.33
N HIS A 327 26.89 -22.58 3.71
CA HIS A 327 25.83 -23.42 4.26
C HIS A 327 26.30 -24.87 4.37
N ARG A 328 25.84 -25.59 5.40
CA ARG A 328 26.35 -26.94 5.72
C ARG A 328 26.05 -27.98 4.64
N SER A 329 24.98 -27.78 3.86
CA SER A 329 24.39 -28.74 2.92
C SER A 329 23.96 -28.17 1.56
N LYS A 330 23.88 -26.85 1.40
CA LYS A 330 23.29 -26.18 0.22
C LYS A 330 24.32 -25.27 -0.43
N ALA A 331 24.14 -24.94 -1.70
CA ALA A 331 24.93 -23.95 -2.42
C ALA A 331 24.51 -22.52 -2.01
N VAL A 332 24.80 -22.16 -0.76
CA VAL A 332 24.41 -20.88 -0.17
C VAL A 332 25.60 -20.31 0.62
N SER A 333 26.02 -19.10 0.27
CA SER A 333 27.11 -18.41 0.96
C SER A 333 26.61 -17.24 1.81
N LEU A 334 27.35 -16.93 2.87
CA LEU A 334 27.06 -15.85 3.80
C LEU A 334 28.16 -14.80 3.76
N LEU A 335 27.77 -13.55 3.53
CA LEU A 335 28.66 -12.39 3.59
C LEU A 335 28.23 -11.47 4.74
N ARG A 336 29.21 -10.96 5.50
CA ARG A 336 28.95 -10.14 6.70
C ARG A 336 29.81 -8.88 6.76
N GLN A 337 29.21 -7.79 7.22
CA GLN A 337 29.89 -6.54 7.57
C GLN A 337 29.03 -5.77 8.60
N GLY A 338 29.56 -5.46 9.77
CA GLY A 338 28.75 -4.90 10.87
C GLY A 338 27.55 -5.80 11.19
N ASP A 339 26.37 -5.19 11.30
CA ASP A 339 25.08 -5.88 11.51
C ASP A 339 24.41 -6.30 10.19
N ILE A 340 25.13 -6.23 9.06
CA ILE A 340 24.63 -6.57 7.74
C ILE A 340 24.98 -8.02 7.41
N ASN A 341 23.96 -8.84 7.16
CA ASN A 341 24.11 -10.19 6.64
C ASN A 341 23.49 -10.26 5.24
N ILE A 342 24.25 -10.76 4.28
CA ILE A 342 23.79 -11.03 2.92
C ILE A 342 23.96 -12.51 2.64
N VAL A 343 22.87 -13.16 2.26
CA VAL A 343 22.82 -14.57 1.88
C VAL A 343 22.73 -14.64 0.35
N LEU A 344 23.69 -15.30 -0.28
CA LEU A 344 23.66 -15.58 -1.71
C LEU A 344 23.21 -17.03 -1.91
N ASN A 345 21.99 -17.21 -2.39
CA ASN A 345 21.38 -18.51 -2.58
C ASN A 345 21.44 -18.95 -4.04
N ALA A 346 22.32 -19.93 -4.32
CA ALA A 346 22.48 -20.60 -5.60
C ALA A 346 21.99 -22.07 -5.57
N GLU A 347 21.21 -22.46 -4.56
CA GLU A 347 20.73 -23.83 -4.39
C GLU A 347 19.72 -24.20 -5.49
N PRO A 348 20.00 -25.20 -6.34
CA PRO A 348 19.09 -25.60 -7.41
C PRO A 348 17.82 -26.27 -6.86
N TYR A 349 16.78 -26.35 -7.70
CA TYR A 349 15.49 -26.99 -7.38
C TYR A 349 14.82 -26.49 -6.09
N SER A 350 15.10 -25.24 -5.71
CA SER A 350 14.59 -24.57 -4.52
C SER A 350 13.64 -23.42 -4.87
N PHE A 351 13.08 -22.77 -3.83
CA PHE A 351 12.37 -21.50 -3.99
C PHE A 351 13.29 -20.43 -4.62
N GLY A 352 14.52 -20.29 -4.11
CA GLY A 352 15.52 -19.35 -4.63
C GLY A 352 15.79 -19.58 -6.12
N HIS A 353 16.00 -20.83 -6.53
CA HIS A 353 16.17 -21.17 -7.94
C HIS A 353 14.96 -20.80 -8.80
N SER A 354 13.74 -21.10 -8.32
CA SER A 354 12.51 -20.74 -9.05
C SER A 354 12.34 -19.22 -9.18
N PHE A 355 12.73 -18.47 -8.16
CA PHE A 355 12.70 -17.00 -8.17
C PHE A 355 13.76 -16.43 -9.12
N PHE A 356 14.95 -17.01 -9.16
CA PHE A 356 16.00 -16.65 -10.10
C PHE A 356 15.59 -16.90 -11.56
N GLU A 357 14.97 -18.04 -11.87
CA GLU A 357 14.48 -18.33 -13.23
C GLU A 357 13.40 -17.33 -13.69
N ALA A 358 12.55 -16.88 -12.75
CA ALA A 358 11.51 -15.91 -13.03
C ALA A 358 12.08 -14.50 -13.22
N HIS A 359 12.99 -14.06 -12.35
CA HIS A 359 13.36 -12.65 -12.21
C HIS A 359 14.84 -12.35 -12.51
N GLY A 360 15.72 -13.35 -12.63
CA GLY A 360 17.19 -13.22 -12.67
C GLY A 360 17.80 -12.92 -11.30
N PRO A 361 19.06 -12.40 -11.22
CA PRO A 361 19.70 -12.07 -9.95
C PRO A 361 18.89 -10.99 -9.22
N SER A 362 18.32 -11.35 -8.08
CA SER A 362 17.29 -10.54 -7.41
C SER A 362 17.16 -10.91 -5.93
N LEU A 363 16.67 -9.97 -5.14
CA LEU A 363 16.32 -10.22 -3.75
C LEU A 363 15.05 -11.06 -3.67
N CYS A 364 15.16 -12.31 -3.25
CA CYS A 364 14.03 -13.24 -3.16
C CYS A 364 13.42 -13.27 -1.75
N ALA A 365 14.15 -12.82 -0.72
CA ALA A 365 13.62 -12.69 0.62
C ALA A 365 14.32 -11.62 1.46
N THR A 366 13.58 -11.08 2.43
CA THR A 366 14.08 -10.19 3.48
C THR A 366 13.77 -10.81 4.83
N ALA A 367 14.76 -10.94 5.70
CA ALA A 367 14.52 -11.33 7.08
C ALA A 367 14.43 -10.11 7.99
N LEU A 368 13.36 -10.02 8.76
CA LEU A 368 13.15 -8.97 9.75
C LEU A 368 13.46 -9.50 11.14
N ARG A 369 14.21 -8.73 11.93
CA ARG A 369 14.37 -9.01 13.36
C ARG A 369 13.08 -8.67 14.07
N VAL A 370 12.44 -9.66 14.66
CA VAL A 370 11.19 -9.52 15.42
C VAL A 370 11.44 -9.94 16.86
N ARG A 371 10.79 -9.26 17.80
CA ARG A 371 10.81 -9.66 19.21
C ARG A 371 10.02 -10.94 19.48
N ASP A 372 8.93 -11.16 18.76
CA ASP A 372 8.05 -12.33 18.88
C ASP A 372 7.60 -12.79 17.49
N ALA A 373 8.20 -13.88 16.99
CA ALA A 373 7.89 -14.39 15.65
C ALA A 373 6.53 -15.07 15.59
N ALA A 374 6.06 -15.66 16.69
CA ALA A 374 4.76 -16.32 16.73
C ALA A 374 3.63 -15.29 16.62
N SER A 375 3.69 -14.22 17.42
CA SER A 375 2.73 -13.11 17.38
C SER A 375 2.77 -12.37 16.04
N ALA A 376 3.96 -12.12 15.49
CA ALA A 376 4.11 -11.51 14.17
C ALA A 376 3.47 -12.35 13.05
N LEU A 377 3.64 -13.68 13.10
CA LEU A 377 3.03 -14.59 12.15
C LEU A 377 1.51 -14.64 12.31
N GLU A 378 1.02 -14.74 13.55
CA GLU A 378 -0.42 -14.75 13.86
C GLU A 378 -1.10 -13.48 13.33
N ARG A 379 -0.54 -12.30 13.64
CA ARG A 379 -1.00 -11.03 13.08
C ARG A 379 -1.02 -11.07 11.55
N ALA A 380 0.07 -11.54 10.92
CA ALA A 380 0.13 -11.58 9.47
C ALA A 380 -0.97 -12.47 8.85
N GLN A 381 -1.28 -13.61 9.48
CA GLN A 381 -2.36 -14.51 9.06
C GLN A 381 -3.75 -13.89 9.29
N ASP A 382 -3.94 -13.19 10.41
CA ASP A 382 -5.17 -12.48 10.73
C ASP A 382 -5.50 -11.41 9.67
N TYR A 383 -4.47 -10.71 9.16
CA TYR A 383 -4.55 -9.80 8.00
C TYR A 383 -4.57 -10.50 6.63
N LYS A 384 -4.80 -11.82 6.60
CA LYS A 384 -4.89 -12.64 5.38
C LYS A 384 -3.59 -12.66 4.56
N GLY A 385 -2.45 -12.47 5.21
CA GLY A 385 -1.14 -12.77 4.64
C GLY A 385 -1.00 -14.28 4.43
N GLN A 386 -0.30 -14.68 3.36
CA GLN A 386 -0.06 -16.08 3.08
C GLN A 386 1.19 -16.55 3.85
N PRO A 387 1.06 -17.37 4.91
CA PRO A 387 2.23 -17.93 5.58
C PRO A 387 2.96 -18.88 4.63
N TYR A 388 4.28 -18.92 4.74
CA TYR A 388 5.13 -19.83 4.00
C TYR A 388 6.01 -20.61 4.98
N ARG A 389 6.15 -21.91 4.69
CA ARG A 389 7.07 -22.81 5.38
C ARG A 389 7.85 -23.56 4.32
N GLY A 390 9.16 -23.34 4.31
CA GLY A 390 10.08 -24.00 3.37
C GLY A 390 10.33 -25.46 3.72
N LEU A 391 10.93 -26.20 2.79
CA LEU A 391 11.45 -27.53 3.07
C LEU A 391 12.76 -27.38 3.88
N VAL A 392 12.80 -27.97 5.06
CA VAL A 392 13.93 -27.90 5.99
C VAL A 392 14.61 -29.27 6.04
N GLY A 393 15.92 -29.30 5.81
CA GLY A 393 16.74 -30.51 5.92
C GLY A 393 16.93 -30.98 7.38
N PRO A 394 17.50 -32.18 7.60
CA PRO A 394 17.80 -32.63 8.95
C PRO A 394 18.80 -31.69 9.63
N ASN A 395 18.43 -31.19 10.81
CA ASN A 395 19.18 -30.20 11.62
C ASN A 395 19.31 -28.79 11.01
N GLU A 396 18.48 -28.44 10.02
CA GLU A 396 18.31 -27.05 9.58
C GLU A 396 17.19 -26.39 10.39
N ARG A 397 17.21 -25.06 10.52
CA ARG A 397 16.17 -24.33 11.26
C ARG A 397 14.99 -23.95 10.37
N GLU A 398 13.77 -24.20 10.86
CA GLU A 398 12.55 -23.66 10.25
C GLU A 398 12.38 -22.19 10.67
N ILE A 399 12.37 -21.28 9.70
CA ILE A 399 12.10 -19.86 9.91
C ILE A 399 10.70 -19.56 9.39
N PRO A 400 9.76 -19.08 10.23
CA PRO A 400 8.45 -18.69 9.76
C PRO A 400 8.57 -17.52 8.77
N ALA A 401 7.79 -17.58 7.70
CA ALA A 401 7.79 -16.55 6.67
C ALA A 401 6.37 -16.18 6.25
N VAL A 402 6.24 -14.99 5.67
CA VAL A 402 5.02 -14.52 5.01
C VAL A 402 5.36 -14.12 3.59
N ARG A 403 4.49 -14.46 2.64
CA ARG A 403 4.67 -14.10 1.24
C ARG A 403 4.29 -12.63 1.00
N ALA A 404 5.18 -11.87 0.39
CA ALA A 404 4.95 -10.51 -0.07
C ALA A 404 4.13 -10.49 -1.38
N PRO A 405 3.61 -9.32 -1.82
CA PRO A 405 2.75 -9.24 -3.00
C PRO A 405 3.39 -9.72 -4.32
N ASP A 406 4.70 -9.55 -4.49
CA ASP A 406 5.45 -10.05 -5.66
C ASP A 406 5.85 -11.53 -5.54
N GLY A 407 5.52 -12.16 -4.42
CA GLY A 407 5.85 -13.55 -4.15
C GLY A 407 7.19 -13.78 -3.44
N SER A 408 7.97 -12.73 -3.16
CA SER A 408 9.14 -12.79 -2.29
C SER A 408 8.73 -13.13 -0.85
N LEU A 409 9.70 -13.50 -0.01
CA LEU A 409 9.45 -13.91 1.37
C LEU A 409 9.90 -12.86 2.37
N ILE A 410 9.10 -12.67 3.42
CA ILE A 410 9.47 -11.92 4.62
C ILE A 410 9.65 -12.93 5.76
N TYR A 411 10.89 -13.22 6.14
CA TYR A 411 11.18 -14.08 7.27
C TYR A 411 11.07 -13.32 8.59
N LEU A 412 10.57 -14.00 9.61
CA LEU A 412 10.39 -13.45 10.96
C LEU A 412 11.40 -14.12 11.90
N VAL A 413 12.49 -13.42 12.21
CA VAL A 413 13.62 -13.98 12.96
C VAL A 413 13.71 -13.35 14.34
N GLU A 414 13.68 -14.19 15.38
CA GLU A 414 13.94 -13.76 16.76
C GLU A 414 15.43 -13.73 17.07
N GLU A 415 15.84 -12.74 17.87
CA GLU A 415 17.18 -12.70 18.42
C GLU A 415 17.43 -13.91 19.35
N ARG A 416 18.63 -14.48 19.25
CA ARG A 416 19.06 -15.64 20.05
C ARG A 416 20.51 -15.45 20.50
N ALA A 417 20.87 -16.11 21.60
CA ALA A 417 22.24 -16.10 22.09
C ALA A 417 23.22 -16.70 21.08
N ALA A 418 24.48 -16.25 21.13
CA ALA A 418 25.56 -16.80 20.32
C ALA A 418 25.68 -18.33 20.49
N GLY A 419 25.89 -19.04 19.39
CA GLY A 419 25.86 -20.51 19.34
C GLY A 419 24.47 -21.10 19.12
N GLN A 420 23.42 -20.27 19.07
CA GLN A 420 22.03 -20.68 18.82
C GLN A 420 21.36 -19.82 17.73
N THR A 421 22.13 -19.00 17.02
CA THR A 421 21.61 -18.20 15.90
C THR A 421 21.34 -19.10 14.69
N ILE A 422 20.59 -18.58 13.72
CA ILE A 422 20.37 -19.28 12.44
C ILE A 422 21.71 -19.58 11.74
N TYR A 423 22.70 -18.68 11.88
CA TYR A 423 24.00 -18.83 11.25
C TYR A 423 24.84 -19.94 11.89
N ASP A 424 24.85 -20.02 13.22
CA ASP A 424 25.58 -21.06 13.95
C ASP A 424 25.09 -22.47 13.59
N ILE A 425 23.76 -22.59 13.40
CA ILE A 425 23.08 -23.85 13.13
C ILE A 425 23.24 -24.25 11.65
N ASP A 426 23.00 -23.34 10.71
CA ASP A 426 22.87 -23.69 9.29
C ASP A 426 24.18 -23.52 8.49
N PHE A 427 25.13 -22.72 8.99
CA PHE A 427 26.40 -22.41 8.30
C PHE A 427 27.63 -22.98 8.98
N ARG A 428 28.67 -23.23 8.18
CA ARG A 428 30.04 -23.44 8.63
C ARG A 428 30.74 -22.08 8.57
N LEU A 429 30.75 -21.38 9.70
CA LEU A 429 31.34 -20.06 9.80
C LEU A 429 32.87 -20.13 9.75
N ASP A 430 33.48 -19.20 9.05
CA ASP A 430 34.92 -18.96 9.05
C ASP A 430 35.27 -17.98 10.18
N PRO A 431 35.96 -18.43 11.25
CA PRO A 431 36.31 -17.55 12.38
C PRO A 431 37.35 -16.48 12.02
N ASP A 432 38.09 -16.66 10.92
CA ASP A 432 39.13 -15.74 10.48
C ASP A 432 38.61 -14.70 9.47
N ALA A 433 37.35 -14.83 9.04
CA ALA A 433 36.71 -13.89 8.13
C ALA A 433 36.49 -12.53 8.82
N GLN A 434 37.26 -11.53 8.40
CA GLN A 434 37.19 -10.17 8.92
C GLN A 434 36.81 -9.18 7.82
N PRO A 435 35.75 -8.38 8.00
CA PRO A 435 35.37 -7.36 7.02
C PRO A 435 36.46 -6.30 6.91
N SER A 436 36.64 -5.76 5.71
CA SER A 436 37.63 -4.71 5.45
C SER A 436 37.05 -3.30 5.52
N GLY A 437 35.73 -3.15 5.41
CA GLY A 437 35.02 -1.88 5.58
C GLY A 437 34.37 -1.71 6.96
N LYS A 438 33.81 -0.53 7.19
CA LYS A 438 33.10 -0.16 8.43
C LYS A 438 31.64 0.21 8.19
N LEU A 439 31.00 -0.43 7.21
CA LEU A 439 29.54 -0.35 7.06
C LEU A 439 28.88 -0.99 8.29
N GLN A 440 27.88 -0.30 8.85
CA GLN A 440 27.32 -0.64 10.16
C GLN A 440 26.05 -1.46 10.06
N ARG A 441 25.10 -1.03 9.23
CA ARG A 441 23.76 -1.63 9.10
C ARG A 441 23.13 -1.26 7.77
N ILE A 442 22.05 -1.94 7.40
CA ILE A 442 21.16 -1.52 6.32
C ILE A 442 20.37 -0.31 6.83
N ASP A 443 20.50 0.85 6.17
CA ASP A 443 19.74 2.05 6.51
C ASP A 443 18.34 2.00 5.94
N HIS A 444 18.23 1.67 4.65
CA HIS A 444 16.97 1.51 3.95
C HIS A 444 17.15 0.66 2.69
N MET A 445 16.03 0.16 2.17
CA MET A 445 15.97 -0.61 0.93
C MET A 445 14.88 -0.02 0.04
N ALA A 446 15.26 0.52 -1.11
CA ALA A 446 14.29 1.05 -2.06
C ALA A 446 13.81 -0.05 -3.01
N MET A 447 12.51 -0.06 -3.29
CA MET A 447 11.86 -0.96 -4.25
C MET A 447 11.41 -0.19 -5.48
N ALA A 448 11.50 -0.82 -6.64
CA ALA A 448 10.83 -0.43 -7.87
C ALA A 448 9.59 -1.32 -8.04
N LEU A 449 8.41 -0.70 -8.14
CA LEU A 449 7.12 -1.38 -8.25
C LEU A 449 6.40 -0.98 -9.55
N PRO A 450 5.55 -1.85 -10.11
CA PRO A 450 4.53 -1.45 -11.07
C PRO A 450 3.64 -0.34 -10.48
N ALA A 451 3.17 0.59 -11.32
CA ALA A 451 2.40 1.74 -10.86
C ALA A 451 1.13 1.36 -10.09
N ASP A 452 0.46 0.30 -10.51
CA ASP A 452 -0.72 -0.29 -9.87
C ASP A 452 -0.40 -1.10 -8.59
N GLY A 453 0.87 -1.37 -8.31
CA GLY A 453 1.30 -2.14 -7.15
C GLY A 453 1.50 -1.31 -5.87
N LEU A 454 1.75 -0.01 -5.96
CA LEU A 454 2.15 0.82 -4.81
C LEU A 454 1.19 0.69 -3.63
N ASP A 455 -0.10 0.88 -3.87
CA ASP A 455 -1.12 0.90 -2.83
C ASP A 455 -1.30 -0.46 -2.14
N SER A 456 -1.14 -1.57 -2.88
CA SER A 456 -1.12 -2.93 -2.32
C SER A 456 0.06 -3.11 -1.36
N TRP A 457 1.26 -2.64 -1.75
CA TRP A 457 2.47 -2.75 -0.93
C TRP A 457 2.38 -1.88 0.34
N VAL A 458 1.84 -0.67 0.22
CA VAL A 458 1.57 0.21 1.37
C VAL A 458 0.64 -0.49 2.36
N LEU A 459 -0.50 -1.00 1.90
CA LEU A 459 -1.47 -1.66 2.77
C LEU A 459 -0.91 -2.96 3.39
N PHE A 460 -0.11 -3.72 2.65
CA PHE A 460 0.55 -4.93 3.14
C PHE A 460 1.43 -4.63 4.37
N TYR A 461 2.33 -3.65 4.28
CA TYR A 461 3.22 -3.30 5.39
C TYR A 461 2.49 -2.62 6.55
N LYS A 462 1.51 -1.74 6.27
CA LYS A 462 0.69 -1.09 7.32
C LYS A 462 -0.16 -2.12 8.10
N GLY A 463 -0.77 -3.07 7.41
CA GLY A 463 -1.59 -4.10 8.04
C GLY A 463 -0.75 -5.10 8.84
N LEU A 464 0.14 -5.82 8.15
CA LEU A 464 0.84 -6.97 8.73
C LEU A 464 1.90 -6.57 9.76
N PHE A 465 2.58 -5.44 9.55
CA PHE A 465 3.75 -5.06 10.32
C PHE A 465 3.65 -3.69 11.01
N ASP A 466 2.50 -3.02 10.91
CA ASP A 466 2.23 -1.71 11.51
C ASP A 466 3.25 -0.63 11.11
N PHE A 467 3.61 -0.61 9.83
CA PHE A 467 4.43 0.46 9.27
C PHE A 467 3.62 1.74 9.14
N GLU A 468 4.33 2.87 9.11
CA GLU A 468 3.80 4.16 8.73
C GLU A 468 4.25 4.51 7.32
N ALA A 469 3.42 5.25 6.58
CA ALA A 469 3.79 5.80 5.29
C ALA A 469 4.12 7.28 5.44
N ASP A 470 5.24 7.69 4.86
CA ASP A 470 5.59 9.09 4.66
C ASP A 470 4.79 9.67 3.47
N ASP A 471 4.87 10.99 3.28
CA ASP A 471 4.23 11.71 2.18
C ASP A 471 4.76 11.23 0.81
N GLU A 472 3.91 11.26 -0.21
CA GLU A 472 4.31 11.00 -1.59
C GLU A 472 5.16 12.16 -2.15
N VAL A 473 6.31 11.83 -2.73
CA VAL A 473 7.22 12.79 -3.37
C VAL A 473 7.34 12.50 -4.85
N VAL A 474 7.24 13.54 -5.66
CA VAL A 474 7.50 13.48 -7.10
C VAL A 474 8.95 13.81 -7.38
N LEU A 475 9.65 12.88 -8.02
CA LEU A 475 11.06 12.97 -8.34
C LEU A 475 11.26 13.16 -9.86
N PRO A 476 12.12 14.11 -10.28
CA PRO A 476 12.46 14.27 -11.68
C PRO A 476 13.43 13.17 -12.16
N ASP A 477 13.05 12.45 -13.20
CA ASP A 477 13.91 11.54 -13.98
C ASP A 477 14.14 12.16 -15.39
N PRO A 478 15.32 11.97 -16.01
CA PRO A 478 15.61 12.52 -17.35
C PRO A 478 14.57 12.18 -18.43
N TYR A 479 13.82 11.09 -18.25
CA TYR A 479 12.85 10.59 -19.21
C TYR A 479 11.41 10.67 -18.70
N GLY A 480 11.14 11.20 -17.50
CA GLY A 480 9.79 11.33 -16.95
C GLY A 480 9.74 11.66 -15.46
N LEU A 481 8.56 11.64 -14.87
CA LEU A 481 8.41 11.76 -13.42
C LEU A 481 8.34 10.36 -12.78
N VAL A 482 8.93 10.25 -11.60
CA VAL A 482 8.86 9.07 -10.73
C VAL A 482 8.15 9.49 -9.46
N LYS A 483 7.18 8.69 -9.00
CA LYS A 483 6.58 8.89 -7.68
C LYS A 483 7.28 7.98 -6.69
N SER A 484 7.57 8.50 -5.51
CA SER A 484 8.18 7.76 -4.42
C SER A 484 7.36 7.96 -3.16
N ARG A 485 7.10 6.87 -2.44
CA ARG A 485 6.48 6.90 -1.12
C ARG A 485 7.25 5.98 -0.19
N ALA A 486 7.79 6.54 0.88
CA ALA A 486 8.56 5.76 1.84
C ALA A 486 7.67 5.16 2.92
N LEU A 487 7.98 3.93 3.33
CA LEU A 487 7.41 3.29 4.50
C LEU A 487 8.47 3.16 5.59
N ARG A 488 8.07 3.29 6.86
CA ARG A 488 8.96 3.10 8.01
C ARG A 488 8.29 2.23 9.07
N SER A 489 9.06 1.41 9.76
CA SER A 489 8.60 0.78 11.00
C SER A 489 8.38 1.85 12.08
N ALA A 490 7.58 1.55 13.10
CA ALA A 490 7.26 2.50 14.18
C ALA A 490 8.50 3.10 14.88
N ASN A 491 9.60 2.35 14.97
CA ASN A 491 10.88 2.82 15.54
C ASN A 491 11.90 3.29 14.49
N GLY A 492 11.53 3.28 13.20
CA GLY A 492 12.39 3.72 12.08
C GLY A 492 13.59 2.80 11.79
N SER A 493 13.64 1.60 12.38
CA SER A 493 14.71 0.61 12.18
C SER A 493 14.67 -0.07 10.81
N VAL A 494 13.50 -0.13 10.19
CA VAL A 494 13.31 -0.62 8.83
C VAL A 494 12.65 0.49 8.01
N ARG A 495 13.24 0.78 6.84
CA ARG A 495 12.81 1.85 5.93
C ARG A 495 12.76 1.33 4.51
N LEU A 496 11.65 1.60 3.82
CA LEU A 496 11.36 1.04 2.51
C LEU A 496 10.79 2.12 1.55
N PRO A 497 11.64 2.87 0.84
CA PRO A 497 11.20 3.74 -0.25
C PRO A 497 10.59 2.93 -1.40
N LEU A 498 9.33 3.17 -1.73
CA LEU A 498 8.63 2.52 -2.84
C LEU A 498 8.54 3.47 -4.03
N ASN A 499 9.15 3.10 -5.15
CA ASN A 499 9.22 3.92 -6.35
C ASN A 499 8.34 3.34 -7.47
N ILE A 500 7.55 4.18 -8.12
CA ILE A 500 6.76 3.83 -9.30
C ILE A 500 6.96 4.84 -10.43
N SER A 501 6.77 4.36 -11.66
CA SER A 501 6.66 5.25 -12.82
C SER A 501 5.68 4.68 -13.83
N GLU A 502 4.84 5.56 -14.39
CA GLU A 502 3.95 5.23 -15.51
C GLU A 502 4.66 5.35 -16.87
N ASN A 503 5.78 6.05 -16.91
CA ASN A 503 6.52 6.28 -18.14
C ASN A 503 7.55 5.18 -18.36
N ARG A 504 7.42 4.46 -19.48
CA ARG A 504 8.21 3.27 -19.83
C ARG A 504 9.70 3.55 -20.01
N ASN A 505 10.10 4.80 -20.22
CA ASN A 505 11.49 5.19 -20.47
C ASN A 505 12.26 5.59 -19.20
N THR A 506 11.61 5.63 -18.03
CA THR A 506 12.28 6.01 -16.77
C THR A 506 13.15 4.89 -16.23
N ALA A 507 14.09 5.22 -15.35
CA ALA A 507 14.95 4.23 -14.71
C ALA A 507 14.17 3.16 -13.93
N ILE A 508 13.04 3.55 -13.31
CA ILE A 508 12.14 2.61 -12.60
C ILE A 508 11.52 1.61 -13.58
N SER A 509 10.97 2.08 -14.70
CA SER A 509 10.41 1.18 -15.73
C SER A 509 11.46 0.25 -16.34
N HIS A 510 12.70 0.74 -16.52
CA HIS A 510 13.80 -0.11 -16.95
C HIS A 510 14.12 -1.19 -15.90
N ALA A 511 14.18 -0.84 -14.61
CA ALA A 511 14.36 -1.82 -13.54
C ALA A 511 13.26 -2.89 -13.57
N LEU A 512 11.99 -2.49 -13.68
CA LEU A 512 10.86 -3.43 -13.80
C LEU A 512 11.00 -4.38 -14.99
N SER A 513 11.47 -3.88 -16.14
CA SER A 513 11.69 -4.73 -17.32
C SER A 513 12.83 -5.74 -17.12
N SER A 514 13.91 -5.34 -16.43
CA SER A 514 15.01 -6.23 -16.07
C SER A 514 14.59 -7.30 -15.06
N TYR A 515 13.76 -6.96 -14.08
CA TYR A 515 13.24 -7.90 -13.08
C TYR A 515 12.06 -8.74 -13.57
N ARG A 516 11.39 -8.34 -14.65
CA ARG A 516 10.08 -8.88 -15.08
C ARG A 516 8.99 -8.73 -14.00
N GLY A 517 9.03 -7.63 -13.25
CA GLY A 517 8.13 -7.39 -12.13
C GLY A 517 8.74 -6.41 -11.14
N SER A 518 8.22 -6.44 -9.90
CA SER A 518 8.80 -5.69 -8.77
C SER A 518 10.21 -6.15 -8.46
N GLY A 519 11.03 -5.27 -7.90
CA GLY A 519 12.36 -5.65 -7.45
C GLY A 519 13.06 -4.56 -6.66
N VAL A 520 14.18 -4.90 -6.04
CA VAL A 520 15.03 -3.93 -5.34
C VAL A 520 15.58 -2.93 -6.35
N HIS A 521 15.39 -1.65 -6.06
CA HIS A 521 16.01 -0.56 -6.80
C HIS A 521 17.41 -0.28 -6.26
N HIS A 522 17.56 -0.11 -4.93
CA HIS A 522 18.87 -0.05 -4.28
C HIS A 522 18.81 -0.43 -2.81
N ILE A 523 19.98 -0.72 -2.25
CA ILE A 523 20.17 -0.98 -0.81
C ILE A 523 21.19 0.01 -0.29
N ALA A 524 20.84 0.72 0.78
CA ALA A 524 21.69 1.71 1.42
C ALA A 524 22.31 1.16 2.71
N PHE A 525 23.60 1.37 2.87
CA PHE A 525 24.37 0.98 4.05
C PHE A 525 24.83 2.22 4.82
N ALA A 526 24.57 2.24 6.13
CA ALA A 526 25.02 3.33 7.00
C ALA A 526 26.51 3.17 7.35
N CYS A 527 27.25 4.28 7.39
CA CYS A 527 28.60 4.36 7.92
C CYS A 527 28.78 5.58 8.85
N GLU A 528 29.82 5.53 9.69
CA GLU A 528 30.20 6.62 10.59
C GLU A 528 31.01 7.73 9.90
N ASP A 529 31.78 7.40 8.86
CA ASP A 529 32.64 8.32 8.13
C ASP A 529 32.59 8.00 6.64
N ILE A 530 31.88 8.85 5.89
CA ILE A 530 31.67 8.66 4.46
C ILE A 530 32.98 8.76 3.67
N PHE A 531 33.89 9.65 4.05
CA PHE A 531 35.12 9.89 3.28
C PHE A 531 36.09 8.71 3.43
N ALA A 532 36.21 8.18 4.65
CA ALA A 532 37.01 6.97 4.90
C ALA A 532 36.47 5.76 4.12
N GLU A 533 35.15 5.55 4.11
CA GLU A 533 34.55 4.43 3.37
C GLU A 533 34.64 4.59 1.86
N VAL A 534 34.44 5.80 1.33
CA VAL A 534 34.61 6.08 -0.10
C VAL A 534 36.05 5.86 -0.54
N ALA A 535 37.04 6.34 0.24
CA ALA A 535 38.46 6.13 -0.06
C ALA A 535 38.77 4.64 -0.17
N ARG A 536 38.37 3.84 0.84
CA ARG A 536 38.55 2.40 0.86
C ARG A 536 37.84 1.70 -0.30
N ALA A 537 36.58 2.04 -0.57
CA ALA A 537 35.80 1.45 -1.65
C ALA A 537 36.43 1.73 -3.02
N LYS A 538 36.94 2.95 -3.23
CA LYS A 538 37.65 3.35 -4.46
C LYS A 538 38.95 2.57 -4.63
N ASP A 539 39.75 2.44 -3.57
CA ASP A 539 41.00 1.66 -3.58
C ASP A 539 40.75 0.17 -3.85
N ALA A 540 39.63 -0.35 -3.36
CA ALA A 540 39.17 -1.72 -3.63
C ALA A 540 38.53 -1.91 -5.04
N GLY A 541 38.40 -0.83 -5.82
CA GLY A 541 37.85 -0.89 -7.18
C GLY A 541 36.33 -1.05 -7.24
N VAL A 542 35.60 -0.54 -6.24
CA VAL A 542 34.14 -0.38 -6.30
C VAL A 542 33.80 0.65 -7.38
N PRO A 543 32.90 0.35 -8.32
CA PRO A 543 32.50 1.30 -9.35
C PRO A 543 31.53 2.33 -8.77
N LEU A 544 32.06 3.36 -8.11
CA LEU A 544 31.29 4.50 -7.62
C LEU A 544 30.95 5.45 -8.78
N LEU A 545 29.79 6.11 -8.71
CA LEU A 545 29.40 7.11 -9.71
C LEU A 545 30.32 8.34 -9.66
N GLU A 546 30.66 8.86 -10.83
CA GLU A 546 31.32 10.15 -10.97
C GLU A 546 30.27 11.27 -10.95
N ILE A 547 30.43 12.24 -10.06
CA ILE A 547 29.52 13.37 -9.93
C ILE A 547 30.10 14.58 -10.68
N PRO A 548 29.32 15.22 -11.57
CA PRO A 548 29.80 16.36 -12.34
C PRO A 548 30.21 17.56 -11.46
N LEU A 549 31.27 18.27 -11.86
CA LEU A 549 31.78 19.44 -11.11
C LEU A 549 30.73 20.53 -10.85
N ASN A 550 29.81 20.74 -11.80
CA ASN A 550 28.77 21.75 -11.68
C ASN A 550 27.79 21.50 -10.51
N TYR A 551 27.70 20.27 -10.01
CA TYR A 551 26.94 19.95 -8.80
C TYR A 551 27.56 20.63 -7.57
N TYR A 552 28.89 20.59 -7.45
CA TYR A 552 29.61 21.22 -6.34
C TYR A 552 29.61 22.74 -6.45
N ASP A 553 29.67 23.29 -7.68
CA ASP A 553 29.47 24.72 -7.92
C ASP A 553 28.07 25.19 -7.45
N ASP A 554 27.01 24.37 -7.66
CA ASP A 554 25.66 24.65 -7.15
C ASP A 554 25.59 24.57 -5.62
N LEU A 555 26.24 23.57 -5.00
CA LEU A 555 26.32 23.47 -3.54
C LEU A 555 26.98 24.70 -2.92
N ALA A 556 28.06 25.22 -3.51
CA ALA A 556 28.74 26.44 -3.06
C ALA A 556 27.82 27.67 -3.06
N ALA A 557 26.90 27.75 -4.02
CA ALA A 557 25.94 28.85 -4.10
C ALA A 557 24.78 28.72 -3.11
N ARG A 558 24.45 27.48 -2.71
CA ARG A 558 23.31 27.18 -1.82
C ARG A 558 23.66 27.11 -0.35
N PHE A 559 24.89 26.69 -0.03
CA PHE A 559 25.35 26.42 1.32
C PHE A 559 26.63 27.19 1.60
N ASP A 560 26.77 27.66 2.84
CA ASP A 560 27.97 28.34 3.33
C ASP A 560 29.00 27.29 3.77
N PHE A 561 29.71 26.71 2.80
CA PHE A 561 30.82 25.77 3.04
C PHE A 561 32.16 26.47 2.88
N ASP A 562 33.17 26.00 3.60
CA ASP A 562 34.55 26.36 3.28
C ASP A 562 35.03 25.64 2.00
N ASP A 563 35.99 26.26 1.31
CA ASP A 563 36.51 25.77 0.03
C ASP A 563 37.18 24.39 0.15
N GLU A 564 37.73 24.07 1.33
CA GLU A 564 38.42 22.80 1.59
C GLU A 564 37.43 21.64 1.64
N PHE A 565 36.34 21.80 2.40
CA PHE A 565 35.29 20.81 2.52
C PHE A 565 34.54 20.59 1.20
N LEU A 566 34.26 21.65 0.44
CA LEU A 566 33.64 21.51 -0.88
C LEU A 566 34.56 20.75 -1.85
N SER A 567 35.86 21.04 -1.82
CA SER A 567 36.87 20.33 -2.61
C SER A 567 36.96 18.86 -2.22
N GLU A 568 36.82 18.55 -0.93
CA GLU A 568 36.78 17.18 -0.42
C GLU A 568 35.55 16.43 -0.93
N LEU A 569 34.35 17.03 -0.84
CA LEU A 569 33.11 16.46 -1.40
C LEU A 569 33.27 16.15 -2.90
N ALA A 570 33.85 17.08 -3.66
CA ALA A 570 34.09 16.94 -5.09
C ALA A 570 35.09 15.83 -5.42
N TYR A 571 36.20 15.76 -4.68
CA TYR A 571 37.23 14.73 -4.88
C TYR A 571 36.70 13.31 -4.64
N PHE A 572 35.84 13.16 -3.63
CA PHE A 572 35.25 11.88 -3.24
C PHE A 572 33.91 11.57 -3.94
N ASN A 573 33.42 12.44 -4.84
CA ASN A 573 32.11 12.26 -5.50
C ASN A 573 30.94 12.13 -4.50
N VAL A 574 31.05 12.75 -3.33
CA VAL A 574 30.03 12.68 -2.28
C VAL A 574 28.90 13.63 -2.63
N LEU A 575 27.67 13.12 -2.64
CA LEU A 575 26.45 13.91 -2.75
C LEU A 575 26.04 14.39 -1.35
N TYR A 576 25.39 15.55 -1.29
CA TYR A 576 25.02 16.23 -0.05
C TYR A 576 23.55 16.64 -0.04
N ASP A 577 22.90 16.56 1.12
CA ASP A 577 21.61 17.20 1.37
C ASP A 577 21.54 17.72 2.82
N ARG A 578 20.72 18.75 3.05
CA ARG A 578 20.46 19.32 4.38
C ARG A 578 18.97 19.59 4.55
N ASP A 579 18.39 19.08 5.62
CA ASP A 579 16.98 19.32 5.92
C ASP A 579 16.76 20.66 6.65
N ALA A 580 15.49 21.04 6.81
CA ALA A 580 15.10 22.29 7.46
C ALA A 580 15.48 22.36 8.95
N SER A 581 15.74 21.22 9.60
CA SER A 581 16.19 21.16 11.00
C SER A 581 17.70 21.28 11.15
N GLY A 582 18.45 21.33 10.03
CA GLY A 582 19.91 21.37 10.01
C GLY A 582 20.55 19.98 10.03
N GLY A 583 19.77 18.90 9.92
CA GLY A 583 20.29 17.56 9.71
C GLY A 583 20.97 17.48 8.34
N GLU A 584 22.08 16.73 8.26
CA GLU A 584 22.86 16.59 7.04
C GLU A 584 22.92 15.13 6.58
N LEU A 585 22.90 14.94 5.26
CA LEU A 585 23.10 13.67 4.59
C LEU A 585 24.32 13.75 3.68
N PHE A 586 25.19 12.77 3.81
CA PHE A 586 26.27 12.51 2.87
C PHE A 586 26.06 11.13 2.28
N HIS A 587 26.10 11.00 0.96
CA HIS A 587 25.90 9.70 0.34
C HIS A 587 26.61 9.55 -1.01
N VAL A 588 26.94 8.31 -1.35
CA VAL A 588 27.47 7.92 -2.66
C VAL A 588 26.72 6.71 -3.19
N TYR A 589 26.72 6.55 -4.50
CA TYR A 589 26.08 5.43 -5.18
C TYR A 589 27.10 4.65 -6.01
N THR A 590 26.90 3.34 -6.10
CA THR A 590 27.60 2.51 -7.09
C THR A 590 26.91 2.58 -8.45
N GLU A 591 27.62 2.13 -9.50
CA GLU A 591 26.97 1.69 -10.73
C GLU A 591 26.01 0.52 -10.45
N PRO A 592 24.97 0.31 -11.29
CA PRO A 592 24.09 -0.84 -11.18
C PRO A 592 24.81 -2.17 -11.41
N PHE A 593 24.61 -3.12 -10.51
CA PHE A 593 25.01 -4.51 -10.69
C PHE A 593 24.13 -5.15 -11.76
N GLU A 594 24.73 -5.58 -12.88
CA GLU A 594 24.05 -6.27 -13.98
C GLU A 594 22.78 -5.52 -14.47
N GLU A 595 22.87 -4.19 -14.53
CA GLU A 595 21.78 -3.28 -14.94
C GLU A 595 20.48 -3.38 -14.11
N ARG A 596 20.57 -3.84 -12.85
CA ARG A 596 19.44 -4.08 -11.95
C ARG A 596 19.46 -3.14 -10.75
N PHE A 597 19.90 -3.63 -9.59
CA PHE A 597 20.03 -2.87 -8.36
C PHE A 597 21.43 -2.25 -8.26
N PHE A 598 21.55 -1.22 -7.43
CA PHE A 598 22.83 -0.62 -7.05
C PHE A 598 22.90 -0.49 -5.53
N PHE A 599 24.08 -0.15 -5.03
CA PHE A 599 24.29 0.09 -3.61
C PHE A 599 24.50 1.57 -3.33
N GLU A 600 24.13 1.98 -2.13
CA GLU A 600 24.35 3.32 -1.61
C GLU A 600 25.12 3.21 -0.28
N ILE A 601 26.08 4.11 -0.06
CA ILE A 601 26.75 4.27 1.24
C ILE A 601 26.36 5.63 1.77
N ILE A 602 25.87 5.69 3.01
CA ILE A 602 25.34 6.92 3.58
C ILE A 602 25.88 7.21 4.98
N GLN A 603 26.00 8.50 5.27
CA GLN A 603 26.23 9.03 6.60
C GLN A 603 25.16 10.07 6.92
N ARG A 604 24.41 9.83 8.00
CA ARG A 604 23.43 10.79 8.55
C ARG A 604 24.06 11.54 9.72
N ARG A 605 23.97 12.88 9.72
CA ARG A 605 24.38 13.74 10.83
C ARG A 605 23.23 14.65 11.28
N GLY A 606 23.28 15.12 12.52
CA GLY A 606 22.32 16.10 13.03
C GLY A 606 20.86 15.65 13.04
N GLY A 607 20.59 14.34 13.00
CA GLY A 607 19.22 13.80 13.01
C GLY A 607 18.52 13.73 11.65
N TYR A 608 19.25 13.89 10.52
CA TYR A 608 18.65 13.85 9.18
C TYR A 608 17.84 12.57 8.92
N ALA A 609 16.55 12.75 8.62
CA ALA A 609 15.59 11.65 8.49
C ALA A 609 15.26 11.25 7.05
N GLY A 610 15.50 12.15 6.07
CA GLY A 610 15.11 11.96 4.66
C GLY A 610 15.95 10.96 3.86
N TYR A 611 15.86 11.02 2.53
CA TYR A 611 16.52 10.09 1.60
C TYR A 611 17.33 10.80 0.50
N GLY A 612 17.63 12.09 0.65
CA GLY A 612 18.40 12.84 -0.35
C GLY A 612 17.67 12.98 -1.70
N ALA A 613 16.35 13.17 -1.67
CA ALA A 613 15.49 13.28 -2.86
C ALA A 613 16.00 14.33 -3.87
N ALA A 614 16.61 15.42 -3.38
CA ALA A 614 17.19 16.48 -4.19
C ALA A 614 18.30 15.98 -5.15
N ASN A 615 18.99 14.88 -4.78
CA ASN A 615 20.11 14.35 -5.53
C ASN A 615 19.71 13.31 -6.59
N VAL A 616 18.42 12.98 -6.71
CA VAL A 616 17.93 11.94 -7.64
C VAL A 616 18.23 12.28 -9.10
N ALA A 617 18.03 13.54 -9.52
CA ALA A 617 18.31 13.95 -10.90
C ALA A 617 19.80 13.80 -11.25
N VAL A 618 20.68 14.15 -10.31
CA VAL A 618 22.14 14.07 -10.45
C VAL A 618 22.57 12.60 -10.53
N ARG A 619 22.06 11.75 -9.63
CA ARG A 619 22.29 10.30 -9.65
C ARG A 619 21.90 9.69 -10.99
N LEU A 620 20.70 9.99 -11.49
CA LEU A 620 20.20 9.46 -12.75
C LEU A 620 21.02 9.93 -13.95
N ALA A 621 21.44 11.21 -13.96
CA ALA A 621 22.34 11.74 -14.98
C ALA A 621 23.72 11.04 -14.96
N ALA A 622 24.30 10.83 -13.78
CA ALA A 622 25.57 10.12 -13.61
C ALA A 622 25.48 8.65 -14.07
N MET A 623 24.41 7.94 -13.70
CA MET A 623 24.15 6.57 -14.17
C MET A 623 23.99 6.48 -15.70
N ALA A 624 23.32 7.46 -16.30
CA ALA A 624 23.15 7.52 -17.76
C ALA A 624 24.50 7.76 -18.48
N GLN A 625 25.39 8.58 -17.90
CA GLN A 625 26.73 8.82 -18.45
C GLN A 625 27.61 7.56 -18.36
N ALA A 626 27.59 6.86 -17.22
CA ALA A 626 28.32 5.61 -17.02
C ALA A 626 27.97 4.57 -18.09
N ARG A 627 26.66 4.37 -18.37
CA ARG A 627 26.19 3.47 -19.44
C ARG A 627 26.81 3.77 -20.80
N ASN A 628 26.86 5.05 -21.20
CA ASN A 628 27.42 5.47 -22.49
C ASN A 628 28.95 5.34 -22.56
N GLY A 629 29.64 5.45 -21.43
CA GLY A 629 31.09 5.22 -21.31
C GLY A 629 31.47 3.77 -21.59
N THR A 630 30.68 2.82 -21.08
CA THR A 630 30.89 1.37 -21.25
C THR A 630 30.70 0.94 -22.71
N THR A 631 29.68 1.46 -23.40
CA THR A 631 29.41 1.18 -24.83
C THR A 631 30.48 1.71 -25.78
N ARG A 632 31.21 2.76 -25.37
CA ARG A 632 32.37 3.28 -26.12
C ARG A 632 33.62 2.44 -25.91
N ARG A 633 33.85 1.88 -24.72
CA ARG A 633 34.99 1.00 -24.43
C ARG A 633 34.86 -0.38 -25.08
N SER A 634 33.66 -0.90 -25.30
CA SER A 634 33.43 -2.19 -25.97
C SER A 634 33.55 -2.14 -27.50
N LYS A 635 33.79 -0.96 -28.09
CA LYS A 635 33.94 -0.74 -29.55
C LYS A 635 35.38 -0.40 -29.98
N VAL A 636 36.36 -0.46 -29.06
CA VAL A 636 37.78 -0.16 -29.32
C VAL A 636 38.61 -1.42 -29.20
#